data_AF-A0A7Y5UVL3-F1
#
_entry.id   AF-A0A7Y5UVL3-F1
#
_cell.length_a   1.000
_cell.length_b   1.000
_cell.length_c   1.000
_cell.angle_alpha   90.00
_cell.angle_beta   90.00
_cell.angle_gamma   90.00
#
_symmetry.space_group_name_H-M   'P 1'
#
loop_
_entity.id
_entity.type
_entity.pdbx_description
1 polymer ?
#
loop_
_entity_poly.entity_id
_entity_poly.type
_entity_poly.pdbx_seq_one_letter_code
_entity_poly.pdbx_strand_id
1 'polypeptide(L)'
;MPQVSGPVVLVLFDGWGYRPEPFGNVIAEAVTPSYDQLWEAYPHVLLEASGPAVGLSEGTVGSAAAGYATIAAGRPVEQPPLRLDRAVDDGTFRTNDVLRAAAATVLEQGCRLHLLGLVSDGQVVSSERHYFELLSLLNEAGVPGDRVLVHAILDGYDTPHRSGMNYLARFAAEMMRSGVGRVATLLGRSYGMADTGGWEATERAYAALVHGAGRLVPSAIQALQAGYSRGEDDVTLSPSVVLGSDGLPLGRLGDGDIVLCFNHRESGIERLLSALLAPRFEAFEREEQPALRGITLTGYSYAAALGCQVAFPAPARPVSLGHRLAAAGKRVAVVSEGVAESHLRRLVAGADPATVTTCFLPSPPAEEVVEKPERLTAALTTTAVELIEGGEHDLVVVSYLNADLAGHYGQVAAARRAVEALDGALPPIVRTARRVGATVLLSSCYGNVEELEPATASRPNPAHTIHPVPLVLINDRFKGHQVPRGASHTLADLCGTVLGLLGLEVPSEVSGQDLSARLVAEERTDAEDDGAQAPLEISAAEAIGMTIMTARQARAYYQTGARRAGDPESAALYRHLADEEARRIRALERRYELLEPGHPYAPPEIGGEADYDLPDPRLRPLEVLEVAIREELETYRIFTEIATRNLDSQGKTVLEQLASEELEQLAQLQRLSDSEAIRLLSAFDGPREG
;
A
#
# COMPACT_ATOMS: atom_id res chain seq x y z
N MET A 1 27.13 -17.37 23.88
CA MET A 1 26.09 -17.12 22.86
C MET A 1 26.01 -18.35 21.98
N PRO A 2 24.82 -18.88 21.61
CA PRO A 2 24.75 -20.18 20.99
C PRO A 2 25.04 -20.06 19.49
N GLN A 3 26.31 -19.88 19.14
CA GLN A 3 26.80 -20.07 17.78
C GLN A 3 26.32 -21.46 17.30
N VAL A 4 25.66 -21.54 16.15
CA VAL A 4 25.35 -22.85 15.56
C VAL A 4 26.63 -23.39 14.91
N SER A 5 26.85 -24.69 15.03
CA SER A 5 28.00 -25.34 14.39
C SER A 5 27.80 -25.62 12.90
N GLY A 6 26.55 -25.53 12.40
CA GLY A 6 26.19 -25.77 11.00
C GLY A 6 25.69 -24.50 10.29
N PRO A 7 25.39 -24.59 8.98
CA PRO A 7 24.99 -23.45 8.18
C PRO A 7 23.59 -22.92 8.56
N VAL A 8 23.29 -21.70 8.10
CA VAL A 8 21.95 -21.12 8.19
C VAL A 8 21.23 -21.34 6.86
N VAL A 9 19.97 -21.78 6.91
CA VAL A 9 19.13 -21.98 5.73
C VAL A 9 17.95 -21.03 5.83
N LEU A 10 17.86 -20.06 4.94
CA LEU A 10 16.74 -19.12 4.87
C LEU A 10 15.78 -19.59 3.78
N VAL A 11 14.60 -20.06 4.19
CA VAL A 11 13.52 -20.50 3.30
C VAL A 11 12.48 -19.39 3.24
N LEU A 12 12.22 -18.88 2.04
CA LEU A 12 11.27 -17.80 1.78
C LEU A 12 10.13 -18.29 0.89
N PHE A 13 8.91 -18.30 1.43
CA PHE A 13 7.68 -18.56 0.67
C PHE A 13 7.08 -17.22 0.27
N ASP A 14 7.45 -16.66 -0.88
CA ASP A 14 6.94 -15.37 -1.35
C ASP A 14 5.41 -15.42 -1.52
N GLY A 15 4.72 -14.41 -0.97
CA GLY A 15 3.25 -14.33 -0.95
C GLY A 15 2.59 -15.09 0.21
N TRP A 16 3.34 -15.48 1.24
CA TRP A 16 2.85 -16.21 2.42
C TRP A 16 2.76 -15.29 3.64
N GLY A 17 1.60 -14.68 3.85
CA GLY A 17 1.30 -13.87 5.04
C GLY A 17 0.67 -14.67 6.17
N TYR A 18 0.32 -13.96 7.24
CA TYR A 18 -0.41 -14.49 8.39
C TYR A 18 -1.64 -13.64 8.67
N ARG A 19 -2.81 -14.27 8.61
CA ARG A 19 -4.09 -13.69 8.99
C ARG A 19 -4.86 -14.72 9.82
N PRO A 20 -5.37 -14.37 11.01
CA PRO A 20 -6.06 -15.34 11.87
C PRO A 20 -7.44 -15.75 11.33
N GLU A 21 -8.08 -14.89 10.54
CA GLU A 21 -9.39 -15.16 9.93
C GLU A 21 -9.25 -16.21 8.81
N PRO A 22 -9.94 -17.36 8.91
CA PRO A 22 -9.84 -18.43 7.92
C PRO A 22 -10.61 -18.13 6.62
N PHE A 23 -11.66 -17.29 6.65
CA PHE A 23 -12.43 -17.01 5.45
C PHE A 23 -11.58 -16.31 4.39
N GLY A 24 -11.48 -16.91 3.20
CA GLY A 24 -10.71 -16.37 2.08
C GLY A 24 -9.20 -16.42 2.27
N ASN A 25 -8.74 -17.18 3.26
CA ASN A 25 -7.34 -17.40 3.60
C ASN A 25 -6.91 -18.77 3.09
N VAL A 26 -6.25 -18.79 1.93
CA VAL A 26 -5.87 -20.04 1.27
C VAL A 26 -4.87 -20.86 2.09
N ILE A 27 -4.03 -20.19 2.89
CA ILE A 27 -3.07 -20.87 3.76
C ILE A 27 -3.80 -21.63 4.88
N ALA A 28 -4.74 -20.98 5.55
CA ALA A 28 -5.54 -21.61 6.61
C ALA A 28 -6.45 -22.73 6.09
N GLU A 29 -6.87 -22.65 4.83
CA GLU A 29 -7.74 -23.66 4.22
C GLU A 29 -6.99 -24.86 3.64
N ALA A 30 -5.71 -24.70 3.27
CA ALA A 30 -4.90 -25.75 2.65
C ALA A 30 -4.45 -26.82 3.65
N VAL A 31 -4.03 -27.99 3.14
CA VAL A 31 -3.48 -29.06 3.98
C VAL A 31 -1.97 -28.88 4.13
N THR A 32 -1.54 -28.30 5.26
CA THR A 32 -0.13 -27.92 5.52
C THR A 32 0.48 -28.58 6.76
N PRO A 33 0.45 -29.92 6.88
CA PRO A 33 0.84 -30.62 8.11
C PRO A 33 2.32 -30.42 8.50
N SER A 34 3.20 -30.14 7.54
CA SER A 34 4.62 -29.92 7.81
C SER A 34 4.82 -28.53 8.42
N TYR A 35 4.20 -27.50 7.85
CA TYR A 35 4.18 -26.14 8.37
C TYR A 35 3.55 -26.11 9.77
N ASP A 36 2.37 -26.70 9.93
CA ASP A 36 1.63 -26.72 11.21
C ASP A 36 2.48 -27.35 12.32
N GLN A 37 3.10 -28.51 12.04
CA GLN A 37 3.99 -29.16 12.99
C GLN A 37 5.21 -28.31 13.35
N LEU A 38 5.79 -27.60 12.38
CA LEU A 38 6.96 -26.75 12.62
C LEU A 38 6.57 -25.49 13.42
N TRP A 39 5.41 -24.91 13.13
CA TRP A 39 4.84 -23.78 13.86
C TRP A 39 4.64 -24.13 15.34
N GLU A 40 4.02 -25.28 15.63
CA GLU A 40 3.80 -25.73 17.00
C GLU A 40 5.09 -26.10 17.75
N ALA A 41 6.06 -26.70 17.06
CA ALA A 41 7.22 -27.31 17.70
C ALA A 41 8.39 -26.35 17.97
N TYR A 42 8.44 -25.19 17.30
CA TYR A 42 9.60 -24.30 17.32
C TYR A 42 9.22 -22.85 17.62
N PRO A 43 10.14 -22.05 18.19
CA PRO A 43 9.90 -20.64 18.42
C PRO A 43 9.56 -19.95 17.10
N HIS A 44 8.47 -19.20 17.12
CA HIS A 44 8.00 -18.43 15.99
C HIS A 44 7.53 -17.04 16.41
N VAL A 45 7.47 -16.14 15.44
CA VAL A 45 6.98 -14.77 15.59
C VAL A 45 6.43 -14.27 14.27
N LEU A 46 5.69 -13.16 14.31
CA LEU A 46 5.20 -12.46 13.12
C LEU A 46 6.08 -11.26 12.84
N LEU A 47 6.46 -11.07 11.58
CA LEU A 47 7.26 -9.95 11.10
C LEU A 47 6.40 -8.99 10.28
N GLU A 48 6.43 -7.71 10.61
CA GLU A 48 5.86 -6.66 9.77
C GLU A 48 6.58 -6.63 8.41
N ALA A 49 5.80 -6.77 7.34
CA ALA A 49 6.28 -6.92 5.96
C ALA A 49 5.67 -5.91 4.97
N SER A 50 4.97 -4.89 5.48
CA SER A 50 4.30 -3.86 4.70
C SER A 50 4.58 -2.47 5.28
N GLY A 51 4.21 -1.42 4.54
CA GLY A 51 4.32 -0.04 4.98
C GLY A 51 5.71 0.38 5.49
N PRO A 52 5.78 1.19 6.57
CA PRO A 52 7.04 1.73 7.07
C PRO A 52 8.06 0.67 7.50
N ALA A 53 7.60 -0.52 7.91
CA ALA A 53 8.47 -1.63 8.30
C ALA A 53 9.36 -2.14 7.16
N VAL A 54 8.99 -1.86 5.91
CA VAL A 54 9.79 -2.18 4.71
C VAL A 54 10.16 -0.96 3.88
N GLY A 55 10.02 0.24 4.45
CA GLY A 55 10.41 1.50 3.82
C GLY A 55 9.37 2.06 2.83
N LEU A 56 8.10 1.69 2.99
CA LEU A 56 6.95 2.18 2.21
C LEU A 56 6.05 3.08 3.07
N SER A 57 5.16 3.84 2.43
CA SER A 57 4.16 4.66 3.14
C SER A 57 3.16 3.80 3.92
N GLU A 58 2.55 4.35 4.96
CA GLU A 58 1.55 3.66 5.79
C GLU A 58 0.40 3.10 4.94
N GLY A 59 -0.06 1.89 5.28
CA GLY A 59 -1.08 1.16 4.52
C GLY A 59 -0.63 0.61 3.16
N THR A 60 0.62 0.84 2.74
CA THR A 60 1.12 0.29 1.47
C THR A 60 1.48 -1.19 1.64
N VAL A 61 0.92 -2.04 0.77
CA VAL A 61 1.21 -3.48 0.74
C VAL A 61 2.69 -3.76 0.53
N GLY A 62 3.16 -4.90 1.06
CA GLY A 62 4.53 -5.37 0.85
C GLY A 62 4.82 -5.73 -0.61
N SER A 63 6.09 -5.95 -0.95
CA SER A 63 6.47 -6.47 -2.27
C SER A 63 7.85 -7.12 -2.21
N ALA A 64 8.17 -7.96 -3.20
CA ALA A 64 9.52 -8.52 -3.34
C ALA A 64 10.58 -7.43 -3.33
N ALA A 65 10.33 -6.32 -4.03
CA ALA A 65 11.31 -5.24 -4.11
C ALA A 65 11.63 -4.63 -2.73
N ALA A 66 10.61 -4.33 -1.93
CA ALA A 66 10.77 -3.73 -0.60
C ALA A 66 11.25 -4.76 0.45
N GLY A 67 10.68 -5.96 0.43
CA GLY A 67 11.00 -7.05 1.36
C GLY A 67 12.44 -7.51 1.23
N TYR A 68 12.89 -7.91 0.03
CA TYR A 68 14.29 -8.33 -0.19
C TYR A 68 15.28 -7.20 0.06
N ALA A 69 14.93 -5.94 -0.21
CA ALA A 69 15.80 -4.80 0.13
C ALA A 69 15.95 -4.63 1.64
N THR A 70 14.87 -4.80 2.40
CA THR A 70 14.85 -4.71 3.86
C THR A 70 15.65 -5.84 4.50
N ILE A 71 15.45 -7.09 4.05
CA ILE A 71 16.24 -8.26 4.49
C ILE A 71 17.71 -8.06 4.13
N ALA A 72 18.02 -7.62 2.92
CA ALA A 72 19.41 -7.39 2.50
C ALA A 72 20.08 -6.31 3.36
N ALA A 73 19.40 -5.21 3.67
CA ALA A 73 19.97 -4.10 4.42
C ALA A 73 20.00 -4.36 5.94
N GLY A 74 19.13 -5.23 6.45
CA GLY A 74 18.87 -5.38 7.88
C GLY A 74 18.20 -4.16 8.51
N ARG A 75 17.51 -3.37 7.70
CA ARG A 75 16.69 -2.21 8.10
C ARG A 75 15.74 -1.83 6.96
N PRO A 76 14.63 -1.13 7.24
CA PRO A 76 13.76 -0.60 6.19
C PRO A 76 14.55 0.27 5.19
N VAL A 77 14.35 0.05 3.89
CA VAL A 77 14.99 0.84 2.82
C VAL A 77 13.97 1.80 2.24
N GLU A 78 13.96 3.01 2.80
CA GLU A 78 12.94 4.02 2.50
C GLU A 78 12.95 4.43 1.03
N GLN A 79 11.77 4.32 0.40
CA GLN A 79 11.53 4.86 -0.94
C GLN A 79 11.44 6.39 -0.91
N PRO A 80 11.74 7.08 -2.01
CA PRO A 80 11.67 8.54 -2.06
C PRO A 80 10.37 9.17 -1.53
N PRO A 81 9.15 8.65 -1.82
CA PRO A 81 7.91 9.22 -1.28
C PRO A 81 7.88 9.23 0.24
N LEU A 82 8.14 8.09 0.89
CA LEU A 82 8.17 7.98 2.36
C LEU A 82 9.24 8.88 2.97
N ARG A 83 10.43 8.96 2.37
CA ARG A 83 11.51 9.84 2.85
C ARG A 83 11.08 11.30 2.87
N LEU A 84 10.36 11.71 1.82
CA LEU A 84 9.85 13.06 1.71
C LEU A 84 8.70 13.29 2.69
N ASP A 85 7.76 12.35 2.84
CA ASP A 85 6.68 12.43 3.83
C ASP A 85 7.25 12.59 5.25
N ARG A 86 8.25 11.78 5.62
CA ARG A 86 8.96 11.92 6.90
C ARG A 86 9.63 13.27 7.04
N ALA A 87 10.27 13.77 5.98
CA ALA A 87 10.89 15.10 6.01
C ALA A 87 9.87 16.23 6.20
N VAL A 88 8.65 16.06 5.67
CA VAL A 88 7.54 16.98 5.95
C VAL A 88 7.13 16.86 7.42
N ASP A 89 6.95 15.65 7.93
CA ASP A 89 6.44 15.38 9.27
C ASP A 89 7.41 15.80 10.39
N ASP A 90 8.73 15.62 10.19
CA ASP A 90 9.77 16.00 11.14
C ASP A 90 10.29 17.43 10.94
N GLY A 91 9.79 18.14 9.93
CA GLY A 91 10.15 19.52 9.59
C GLY A 91 11.49 19.68 8.87
N THR A 92 12.24 18.60 8.61
CA THR A 92 13.53 18.67 7.91
C THR A 92 13.39 19.13 6.46
N PHE A 93 12.21 18.98 5.85
CA PHE A 93 11.91 19.47 4.51
C PHE A 93 12.11 20.99 4.40
N ARG A 94 11.63 21.76 5.41
CA ARG A 94 11.81 23.22 5.46
C ARG A 94 13.25 23.66 5.70
N THR A 95 14.05 22.79 6.28
CA THR A 95 15.47 23.06 6.56
C THR A 95 16.40 22.67 5.42
N ASN A 96 15.88 22.09 4.34
CA ASN A 96 16.69 21.61 3.22
C ASN A 96 17.51 22.74 2.57
N ASP A 97 18.83 22.57 2.53
CA ASP A 97 19.76 23.61 2.07
C ASP A 97 19.53 24.02 0.61
N VAL A 98 19.19 23.08 -0.27
CA VAL A 98 18.96 23.37 -1.70
C VAL A 98 17.68 24.18 -1.87
N LEU A 99 16.59 23.80 -1.19
CA LEU A 99 15.32 24.52 -1.26
C LEU A 99 15.44 25.93 -0.65
N ARG A 100 16.14 26.08 0.48
CA ARG A 100 16.40 27.37 1.11
C ARG A 100 17.32 28.26 0.27
N ALA A 101 18.33 27.68 -0.38
CA ALA A 101 19.20 28.40 -1.31
C ALA A 101 18.43 28.90 -2.53
N ALA A 102 17.46 28.12 -3.04
CA ALA A 102 16.58 28.56 -4.12
C ALA A 102 15.73 29.76 -3.69
N ALA A 103 15.11 29.70 -2.50
CA ALA A 103 14.33 30.80 -1.95
C ALA A 103 15.20 32.08 -1.75
N ALA A 104 16.39 31.93 -1.16
CA ALA A 104 17.32 33.04 -0.99
C ALA A 104 17.74 33.67 -2.33
N THR A 105 18.01 32.84 -3.33
CA THR A 105 18.39 33.29 -4.68
C THR A 105 17.29 34.15 -5.31
N VAL A 106 16.02 33.77 -5.17
CA VAL A 106 14.88 34.56 -5.65
C VAL A 106 14.83 35.93 -4.96
N LEU A 107 15.05 35.97 -3.65
CA LEU A 107 15.03 37.21 -2.86
C LEU A 107 16.19 38.14 -3.21
N GLU A 108 17.39 37.60 -3.39
CA GLU A 108 18.62 38.37 -3.65
C GLU A 108 18.70 38.88 -5.10
N GLN A 109 18.30 38.05 -6.06
CA GLN A 109 18.48 38.34 -7.49
C GLN A 109 17.20 38.84 -8.16
N GLY A 110 16.05 38.70 -7.51
CA GLY A 110 14.76 39.07 -8.08
C GLY A 110 14.38 38.26 -9.33
N CYS A 111 14.95 37.06 -9.50
CA CYS A 111 14.52 36.12 -10.55
C CYS A 111 13.20 35.42 -10.17
N ARG A 112 12.70 34.54 -11.03
CA ARG A 112 11.48 33.75 -10.78
C ARG A 112 11.84 32.30 -10.44
N LEU A 113 10.99 31.69 -9.62
CA LEU A 113 11.01 30.26 -9.32
C LEU A 113 9.82 29.58 -10.00
N HIS A 114 10.13 28.66 -10.91
CA HIS A 114 9.17 27.88 -11.66
C HIS A 114 9.05 26.49 -11.04
N LEU A 115 7.88 26.18 -10.49
CA LEU A 115 7.53 24.87 -9.97
C LEU A 115 6.92 24.04 -11.11
N LEU A 116 7.57 22.94 -11.49
CA LEU A 116 7.16 22.06 -12.59
C LEU A 116 6.90 20.65 -12.07
N GLY A 117 5.72 20.10 -12.32
CA GLY A 117 5.43 18.72 -11.90
C GLY A 117 3.98 18.32 -12.03
N LEU A 118 3.73 17.05 -11.71
CA LEU A 118 2.42 16.41 -11.77
C LEU A 118 1.56 16.84 -10.57
N VAL A 119 0.33 17.31 -10.82
CA VAL A 119 -0.60 17.80 -9.78
C VAL A 119 -1.73 16.78 -9.60
N SER A 120 -1.55 15.87 -8.64
CA SER A 120 -2.54 14.86 -8.27
C SER A 120 -2.25 14.26 -6.88
N ASP A 121 -3.20 13.48 -6.35
CA ASP A 121 -3.03 12.68 -5.13
C ASP A 121 -2.67 11.21 -5.43
N GLY A 122 -2.25 10.89 -6.66
CA GLY A 122 -1.92 9.53 -7.06
C GLY A 122 -0.72 8.93 -6.32
N GLN A 123 0.14 9.74 -5.69
CA GLN A 123 1.33 9.36 -4.92
C GLN A 123 2.39 8.54 -5.68
N VAL A 124 2.13 8.18 -6.94
CA VAL A 124 3.08 7.47 -7.78
C VAL A 124 4.24 8.38 -8.12
N VAL A 125 3.99 9.52 -8.78
CA VAL A 125 5.02 10.42 -9.33
C VAL A 125 5.31 11.63 -8.45
N SER A 126 4.28 12.18 -7.82
CA SER A 126 4.32 13.38 -6.97
C SER A 126 3.32 13.23 -5.81
N SER A 127 3.38 14.12 -4.83
CA SER A 127 2.46 14.14 -3.69
C SER A 127 2.08 15.58 -3.34
N GLU A 128 0.80 15.80 -3.06
CA GLU A 128 0.31 17.12 -2.65
C GLU A 128 0.95 17.63 -1.38
N ARG A 129 1.27 16.71 -0.45
CA ARG A 129 1.97 17.04 0.79
C ARG A 129 3.28 17.76 0.48
N HIS A 130 4.06 17.26 -0.48
CA HIS A 130 5.39 17.78 -0.78
C HIS A 130 5.34 19.15 -1.45
N TYR A 131 4.44 19.35 -2.43
CA TYR A 131 4.35 20.64 -3.11
C TYR A 131 3.58 21.70 -2.29
N PHE A 132 2.70 21.32 -1.37
CA PHE A 132 2.13 22.24 -0.37
C PHE A 132 3.19 22.65 0.67
N GLU A 133 4.02 21.72 1.11
CA GLU A 133 5.11 22.01 2.02
C GLU A 133 6.16 22.93 1.38
N LEU A 134 6.40 22.78 0.08
CA LEU A 134 7.25 23.69 -0.69
C LEU A 134 6.68 25.12 -0.72
N LEU A 135 5.36 25.30 -0.90
CA LEU A 135 4.74 26.63 -0.81
C LEU A 135 4.86 27.22 0.58
N SER A 136 4.69 26.39 1.62
CA SER A 136 4.84 26.81 3.02
C SER A 136 6.27 27.28 3.31
N LEU A 137 7.29 26.55 2.84
CA LEU A 137 8.70 26.93 2.93
C LEU A 137 8.96 28.29 2.26
N LEU A 138 8.46 28.48 1.05
CA LEU A 138 8.66 29.72 0.29
C LEU A 138 7.99 30.93 0.95
N ASN A 139 6.80 30.73 1.52
CA ASN A 139 6.09 31.75 2.29
C ASN A 139 6.86 32.12 3.57
N GLU A 140 7.34 31.13 4.32
CA GLU A 140 8.15 31.37 5.53
C GLU A 140 9.47 32.09 5.23
N ALA A 141 10.07 31.79 4.07
CA ALA A 141 11.25 32.51 3.59
C ALA A 141 10.95 33.94 3.13
N GLY A 142 9.68 34.32 2.99
CA GLY A 142 9.26 35.65 2.55
C GLY A 142 9.36 35.86 1.04
N VAL A 143 9.36 34.80 0.23
CA VAL A 143 9.41 34.90 -1.23
C VAL A 143 8.13 35.58 -1.74
N PRO A 144 8.22 36.67 -2.53
CA PRO A 144 7.04 37.32 -3.08
C PRO A 144 6.23 36.36 -3.94
N GLY A 145 4.92 36.28 -3.69
CA GLY A 145 4.09 35.24 -4.30
C GLY A 145 3.95 35.31 -5.82
N ASP A 146 4.16 36.50 -6.42
CA ASP A 146 4.19 36.71 -7.87
C ASP A 146 5.50 36.24 -8.53
N ARG A 147 6.53 35.91 -7.74
CA ARG A 147 7.80 35.34 -8.21
C ARG A 147 7.78 33.82 -8.31
N VAL A 148 6.74 33.17 -7.80
CA VAL A 148 6.58 31.71 -7.84
C VAL A 148 5.52 31.35 -8.87
N LEU A 149 5.89 30.58 -9.88
CA LEU A 149 5.03 30.24 -11.00
C LEU A 149 4.93 28.73 -11.16
N VAL A 150 3.71 28.22 -11.28
CA VAL A 150 3.42 26.79 -11.35
C VAL A 150 3.12 26.40 -12.80
N HIS A 151 3.84 25.39 -13.30
CA HIS A 151 3.56 24.69 -14.55
C HIS A 151 2.97 23.32 -14.20
N ALA A 152 1.64 23.27 -14.15
CA ALA A 152 0.90 22.11 -13.68
C ALA A 152 0.75 21.07 -14.80
N ILE A 153 1.30 19.88 -14.56
CA ILE A 153 1.06 18.71 -15.38
C ILE A 153 -0.12 17.95 -14.77
N LEU A 154 -1.16 17.67 -15.56
CA LEU A 154 -2.34 16.93 -15.12
C LEU A 154 -2.14 15.42 -15.27
N ASP A 155 -2.78 14.67 -14.38
CA ASP A 155 -2.61 13.22 -14.26
C ASP A 155 -3.65 12.41 -15.03
N GLY A 156 -4.75 12.01 -14.38
CA GLY A 156 -5.81 11.19 -14.99
C GLY A 156 -5.38 9.80 -15.46
N TYR A 157 -4.19 9.36 -15.07
CA TYR A 157 -3.68 8.01 -15.32
C TYR A 157 -3.42 7.27 -14.00
N ASP A 158 -2.72 7.90 -13.05
CA ASP A 158 -2.59 7.37 -11.68
C ASP A 158 -3.80 7.75 -10.80
N THR A 159 -4.68 8.63 -11.31
CA THR A 159 -5.94 9.06 -10.69
C THR A 159 -7.13 8.87 -11.63
N PRO A 160 -8.39 8.90 -11.14
CA PRO A 160 -9.57 8.79 -12.01
C PRO A 160 -9.56 9.80 -13.16
N HIS A 161 -10.08 9.41 -14.33
CA HIS A 161 -10.18 10.33 -15.46
C HIS A 161 -11.00 11.58 -15.12
N ARG A 162 -10.54 12.74 -15.61
CA ARG A 162 -11.19 14.04 -15.43
C ARG A 162 -11.28 14.53 -13.98
N SER A 163 -10.42 14.03 -13.10
CA SER A 163 -10.29 14.44 -11.70
C SER A 163 -9.43 15.72 -11.50
N GLY A 164 -8.71 16.17 -12.53
CA GLY A 164 -7.77 17.29 -12.44
C GLY A 164 -8.34 18.60 -11.92
N MET A 165 -9.65 18.83 -12.07
CA MET A 165 -10.34 20.00 -11.50
C MET A 165 -10.19 20.06 -9.97
N ASN A 166 -10.32 18.91 -9.30
CA ASN A 166 -10.29 18.84 -7.84
C ASN A 166 -8.90 19.17 -7.30
N TYR A 167 -7.86 18.56 -7.90
CA TYR A 167 -6.47 18.77 -7.49
C TYR A 167 -6.00 20.19 -7.79
N LEU A 168 -6.35 20.72 -8.97
CA LEU A 168 -6.03 22.09 -9.34
C LEU A 168 -6.72 23.10 -8.40
N ALA A 169 -7.96 22.85 -8.00
CA ALA A 169 -8.68 23.69 -7.03
C ALA A 169 -8.02 23.66 -5.65
N ARG A 170 -7.60 22.49 -5.16
CA ARG A 170 -6.87 22.33 -3.89
C ARG A 170 -5.53 23.04 -3.93
N PHE A 171 -4.78 22.92 -5.02
CA PHE A 171 -3.50 23.62 -5.17
C PHE A 171 -3.68 25.14 -5.26
N ALA A 172 -4.69 25.61 -5.99
CA ALA A 172 -5.02 27.03 -6.03
C ALA A 172 -5.42 27.57 -4.66
N ALA A 173 -6.21 26.81 -3.88
CA ALA A 173 -6.56 27.17 -2.51
C ALA A 173 -5.32 27.30 -1.62
N GLU A 174 -4.37 26.39 -1.76
CA GLU A 174 -3.11 26.44 -1.01
C GLU A 174 -2.23 27.62 -1.40
N MET A 175 -2.12 27.94 -2.71
CA MET A 175 -1.41 29.15 -3.16
C MET A 175 -2.06 30.43 -2.62
N MET A 176 -3.39 30.49 -2.58
CA MET A 176 -4.12 31.61 -1.98
C MET A 176 -3.89 31.71 -0.47
N ARG A 177 -3.89 30.58 0.24
CA ARG A 177 -3.69 30.51 1.70
C ARG A 177 -2.28 30.91 2.10
N SER A 178 -1.27 30.42 1.39
CA SER A 178 0.13 30.73 1.62
C SER A 178 0.52 32.12 1.11
N GLY A 179 -0.25 32.70 0.19
CA GLY A 179 0.10 33.95 -0.48
C GLY A 179 1.23 33.80 -1.52
N VAL A 180 1.61 32.55 -1.84
CA VAL A 180 2.73 32.22 -2.73
C VAL A 180 2.25 31.36 -3.88
N GLY A 181 2.65 31.68 -5.11
CA GLY A 181 2.42 30.85 -6.28
C GLY A 181 1.27 31.34 -7.16
N ARG A 182 1.46 31.19 -8.48
CA ARG A 182 0.40 31.34 -9.48
C ARG A 182 0.55 30.30 -10.59
N VAL A 183 -0.56 29.70 -11.03
CA VAL A 183 -0.52 28.78 -12.18
C VAL A 183 -0.28 29.56 -13.47
N ALA A 184 0.85 29.31 -14.12
CA ALA A 184 1.27 29.94 -15.37
C ALA A 184 0.94 29.07 -16.60
N THR A 185 1.02 27.75 -16.45
CA THR A 185 0.75 26.80 -17.54
C THR A 185 0.04 25.57 -17.02
N LEU A 186 -0.83 24.99 -17.84
CA LEU A 186 -1.53 23.74 -17.60
C LEU A 186 -1.41 22.84 -18.83
N LEU A 187 -1.03 21.59 -18.65
CA LEU A 187 -0.90 20.61 -19.74
C LEU A 187 -1.11 19.20 -19.22
N GLY A 188 -1.56 18.29 -20.08
CA GLY A 188 -1.69 16.88 -19.72
C GLY A 188 -0.33 16.15 -19.68
N ARG A 189 -0.25 15.06 -18.91
CA ARG A 189 0.96 14.23 -18.82
C ARG A 189 1.43 13.67 -20.16
N SER A 190 0.55 13.50 -21.16
CA SER A 190 0.96 13.08 -22.51
C SER A 190 1.84 14.11 -23.23
N TYR A 191 1.86 15.37 -22.76
CA TYR A 191 2.78 16.42 -23.23
C TYR A 191 3.94 16.63 -22.26
N GLY A 192 3.60 16.84 -20.98
CA GLY A 192 4.59 17.21 -19.96
C GLY A 192 5.51 16.07 -19.55
N MET A 193 5.08 14.83 -19.74
CA MET A 193 5.76 13.62 -19.29
C MET A 193 5.78 12.52 -20.37
N ALA A 194 5.87 12.90 -21.64
CA ALA A 194 5.93 11.95 -22.75
C ALA A 194 7.21 11.09 -22.66
N ASP A 195 7.07 9.78 -22.48
CA ASP A 195 8.16 8.80 -22.45
C ASP A 195 8.23 7.95 -23.72
N THR A 196 7.14 7.86 -24.46
CA THR A 196 6.96 7.06 -25.68
C THR A 196 6.68 7.96 -26.90
N GLY A 197 6.95 7.44 -28.10
CA GLY A 197 6.77 8.20 -29.35
C GLY A 197 7.86 9.24 -29.61
N GLY A 198 7.61 10.13 -30.59
CA GLY A 198 8.49 11.22 -30.99
C GLY A 198 8.55 12.38 -29.99
N TRP A 199 9.17 13.50 -30.39
CA TRP A 199 9.41 14.66 -29.53
C TRP A 199 8.36 15.77 -29.68
N GLU A 200 7.37 15.61 -30.54
CA GLU A 200 6.39 16.65 -30.90
C GLU A 200 5.55 17.08 -29.68
N ALA A 201 5.22 16.14 -28.80
CA ALA A 201 4.49 16.42 -27.57
C ALA A 201 5.35 17.24 -26.59
N THR A 202 6.62 16.87 -26.43
CA THR A 202 7.60 17.59 -25.60
C THR A 202 7.92 18.98 -26.17
N GLU A 203 8.03 19.11 -27.49
CA GLU A 203 8.24 20.39 -28.18
C GLU A 203 7.07 21.35 -27.93
N ARG A 204 5.82 20.86 -28.01
CA ARG A 204 4.64 21.68 -27.67
C ARG A 204 4.60 22.09 -26.20
N ALA A 205 5.03 21.22 -25.29
CA ALA A 205 5.18 21.58 -23.87
C ALA A 205 6.26 22.66 -23.70
N TYR A 206 7.43 22.47 -24.31
CA TYR A 206 8.54 23.44 -24.32
C TYR A 206 8.08 24.80 -24.84
N ALA A 207 7.36 24.83 -25.96
CA ALA A 207 6.87 26.07 -26.56
C ALA A 207 5.88 26.82 -25.66
N ALA A 208 5.00 26.11 -24.95
CA ALA A 208 4.09 26.73 -23.98
C ALA A 208 4.83 27.33 -22.79
N LEU A 209 5.86 26.62 -22.29
CA LEU A 209 6.65 27.03 -21.12
C LEU A 209 7.60 28.20 -21.46
N VAL A 210 8.35 28.09 -22.55
CA VAL A 210 9.41 29.03 -22.92
C VAL A 210 8.88 30.17 -23.77
N HIS A 211 8.06 29.91 -24.80
CA HIS A 211 7.58 30.93 -25.74
C HIS A 211 6.20 31.50 -25.37
N GLY A 212 5.49 30.88 -24.42
CA GLY A 212 4.08 31.19 -24.16
C GLY A 212 3.18 30.75 -25.32
N ALA A 213 3.65 29.83 -26.16
CA ALA A 213 2.94 29.35 -27.34
C ALA A 213 2.07 28.13 -26.98
N GLY A 214 0.79 28.39 -26.73
CA GLY A 214 -0.21 27.38 -26.42
C GLY A 214 -1.62 27.97 -26.50
N ARG A 215 -2.59 27.28 -25.91
CA ARG A 215 -3.94 27.85 -25.79
C ARG A 215 -3.93 28.95 -24.72
N LEU A 216 -4.05 30.20 -25.15
CA LEU A 216 -4.12 31.33 -24.23
C LEU A 216 -5.45 31.32 -23.48
N VAL A 217 -5.39 31.36 -22.15
CA VAL A 217 -6.57 31.30 -21.28
C VAL A 217 -6.51 32.32 -20.16
N PRO A 218 -7.66 32.78 -19.62
CA PRO A 218 -7.66 33.75 -18.52
C PRO A 218 -7.34 33.11 -17.16
N SER A 219 -7.53 31.80 -17.01
CA SER A 219 -7.25 31.05 -15.79
C SER A 219 -7.04 29.57 -16.07
N ALA A 220 -6.38 28.87 -15.14
CA ALA A 220 -6.15 27.43 -15.23
C ALA A 220 -7.48 26.64 -15.18
N ILE A 221 -8.45 27.07 -14.37
CA ILE A 221 -9.78 26.44 -14.30
C ILE A 221 -10.49 26.52 -15.66
N GLN A 222 -10.42 27.68 -16.33
CA GLN A 222 -11.02 27.83 -17.66
C GLN A 222 -10.30 27.02 -18.74
N ALA A 223 -8.98 26.83 -18.65
CA ALA A 223 -8.27 25.90 -19.54
C ALA A 223 -8.82 24.48 -19.43
N LEU A 224 -8.99 23.99 -18.21
CA LEU A 224 -9.46 22.64 -17.93
C LEU A 224 -10.92 22.45 -18.37
N GLN A 225 -11.80 23.40 -18.03
CA GLN A 225 -13.20 23.41 -18.52
C GLN A 225 -13.27 23.39 -20.04
N ALA A 226 -12.54 24.29 -20.71
CA ALA A 226 -12.54 24.37 -22.17
C ALA A 226 -11.95 23.11 -22.81
N GLY A 227 -10.93 22.49 -22.21
CA GLY A 227 -10.37 21.21 -22.63
C GLY A 227 -11.41 20.09 -22.59
N TYR A 228 -12.09 19.94 -21.46
CA TYR A 228 -13.12 18.91 -21.30
C TYR A 228 -14.29 19.08 -22.27
N SER A 229 -14.68 20.33 -22.56
CA SER A 229 -15.69 20.63 -23.58
C SER A 229 -15.23 20.29 -25.00
N ARG A 230 -13.92 20.25 -25.27
CA ARG A 230 -13.35 19.80 -26.54
C ARG A 230 -13.15 18.28 -26.62
N GLY A 231 -13.52 17.54 -25.57
CA GLY A 231 -13.31 16.10 -25.50
C GLY A 231 -11.92 15.69 -25.02
N GLU A 232 -11.06 16.64 -24.65
CA GLU A 232 -9.78 16.34 -23.98
C GLU A 232 -10.06 15.85 -22.54
N ASP A 233 -9.08 15.19 -21.93
CA ASP A 233 -9.07 14.79 -20.52
C ASP A 233 -7.78 15.25 -19.83
N ASP A 234 -7.59 14.89 -18.57
CA ASP A 234 -6.39 15.24 -17.81
C ASP A 234 -5.10 14.76 -18.48
N VAL A 235 -5.11 13.55 -19.03
CA VAL A 235 -3.92 12.95 -19.68
C VAL A 235 -3.55 13.71 -20.95
N THR A 236 -4.57 14.14 -21.70
CA THR A 236 -4.45 14.64 -23.09
C THR A 236 -4.67 16.14 -23.23
N LEU A 237 -4.84 16.86 -22.12
CA LEU A 237 -5.09 18.30 -22.15
C LEU A 237 -3.98 19.03 -22.91
N SER A 238 -4.36 19.77 -23.95
CA SER A 238 -3.41 20.54 -24.75
C SER A 238 -2.72 21.62 -23.92
N PRO A 239 -1.41 21.90 -24.16
CA PRO A 239 -0.70 22.96 -23.45
C PRO A 239 -1.44 24.30 -23.50
N SER A 240 -1.78 24.80 -22.32
CA SER A 240 -2.58 26.00 -22.10
C SER A 240 -1.81 26.99 -21.23
N VAL A 241 -1.74 28.25 -21.67
CA VAL A 241 -0.93 29.31 -21.07
C VAL A 241 -1.85 30.34 -20.45
N VAL A 242 -1.67 30.58 -19.15
CA VAL A 242 -2.48 31.55 -18.41
C VAL A 242 -1.98 32.96 -18.69
N LEU A 243 -2.92 33.87 -18.95
CA LEU A 243 -2.63 35.28 -19.18
C LEU A 243 -2.62 36.07 -17.87
N GLY A 244 -1.69 37.02 -17.77
CA GLY A 244 -1.69 38.06 -16.74
C GLY A 244 -2.77 39.11 -17.00
N SER A 245 -2.92 40.02 -16.04
CA SER A 245 -3.84 41.17 -16.16
C SER A 245 -3.47 42.14 -17.29
N ASP A 246 -2.22 42.09 -17.75
CA ASP A 246 -1.69 42.82 -18.89
C ASP A 246 -1.98 42.14 -20.25
N GLY A 247 -2.61 40.97 -20.24
CA GLY A 247 -2.91 40.18 -21.44
C GLY A 247 -1.71 39.44 -22.01
N LEU A 248 -0.57 39.43 -21.33
CA LEU A 248 0.62 38.67 -21.72
C LEU A 248 0.68 37.33 -20.98
N PRO A 249 1.41 36.33 -21.50
CA PRO A 249 1.67 35.09 -20.78
C PRO A 249 2.23 35.36 -19.37
N LEU A 250 1.53 34.86 -18.35
CA LEU A 250 1.81 35.16 -16.94
C LEU A 250 3.22 34.77 -16.51
N GLY A 251 3.75 33.68 -17.07
CA GLY A 251 4.90 33.01 -16.47
C GLY A 251 5.79 32.24 -17.43
N ARG A 252 6.17 32.86 -18.56
CA ARG A 252 7.25 32.32 -19.40
C ARG A 252 8.53 32.16 -18.59
N LEU A 253 9.28 31.10 -18.86
CA LEU A 253 10.63 30.92 -18.32
C LEU A 253 11.59 31.91 -18.99
N GLY A 254 12.41 32.60 -18.19
CA GLY A 254 13.40 33.56 -18.66
C GLY A 254 14.81 33.31 -18.14
N ASP A 255 15.77 34.11 -18.62
CA ASP A 255 17.17 34.02 -18.21
C ASP A 255 17.35 34.27 -16.70
N GLY A 256 18.12 33.40 -16.05
CA GLY A 256 18.42 33.48 -14.62
C GLY A 256 17.33 32.90 -13.71
N ASP A 257 16.20 32.46 -14.26
CA ASP A 257 15.14 31.81 -13.50
C ASP A 257 15.54 30.40 -13.03
N ILE A 258 14.86 29.94 -11.99
CA ILE A 258 15.05 28.61 -11.40
C ILE A 258 13.89 27.71 -11.81
N VAL A 259 14.15 26.51 -12.30
CA VAL A 259 13.15 25.46 -12.53
C VAL A 259 13.34 24.37 -11.49
N LEU A 260 12.34 24.22 -10.61
CA LEU A 260 12.29 23.16 -9.61
C LEU A 260 11.26 22.13 -10.03
N CYS A 261 11.72 20.93 -10.39
CA CYS A 261 10.85 19.79 -10.62
C CYS A 261 10.46 19.13 -9.30
N PHE A 262 9.20 19.21 -8.91
CA PHE A 262 8.70 18.71 -7.62
C PHE A 262 8.21 17.26 -7.66
N ASN A 263 8.38 16.55 -8.76
CA ASN A 263 8.13 15.10 -8.80
C ASN A 263 9.13 14.37 -7.89
N HIS A 264 8.70 13.34 -7.18
CA HIS A 264 9.58 12.47 -6.40
C HIS A 264 10.04 11.24 -7.19
N ARG A 265 9.56 11.07 -8.42
CA ARG A 265 10.06 10.09 -9.41
C ARG A 265 10.38 10.76 -10.74
N GLU A 266 11.41 10.23 -11.38
CA GLU A 266 11.90 10.73 -12.68
C GLU A 266 11.08 10.26 -13.90
N SER A 267 10.17 9.29 -13.72
CA SER A 267 9.42 8.66 -14.82
C SER A 267 8.69 9.71 -15.68
N GLY A 268 8.94 9.69 -16.99
CA GLY A 268 8.27 10.56 -17.98
C GLY A 268 8.77 11.99 -18.09
N ILE A 269 9.32 12.60 -17.03
CA ILE A 269 9.69 14.04 -17.03
C ILE A 269 11.04 14.33 -17.72
N GLU A 270 11.86 13.30 -17.98
CA GLU A 270 13.22 13.42 -18.52
C GLU A 270 13.29 14.23 -19.82
N ARG A 271 12.40 13.95 -20.77
CA ARG A 271 12.42 14.62 -22.09
C ARG A 271 12.23 16.12 -21.95
N LEU A 272 11.26 16.54 -21.13
CA LEU A 272 10.98 17.96 -20.91
C LEU A 272 12.12 18.64 -20.16
N LEU A 273 12.65 18.04 -19.10
CA LEU A 273 13.80 18.59 -18.38
C LEU A 273 15.05 18.65 -19.26
N SER A 274 15.28 17.66 -20.12
CA SER A 274 16.39 17.66 -21.08
C SER A 274 16.24 18.79 -22.10
N ALA A 275 15.03 19.01 -22.64
CA ALA A 275 14.78 20.14 -23.54
C ALA A 275 15.07 21.50 -22.88
N LEU A 276 14.66 21.66 -21.61
CA LEU A 276 14.84 22.89 -20.84
C LEU A 276 16.29 23.15 -20.39
N LEU A 277 17.00 22.12 -19.95
CA LEU A 277 18.24 22.27 -19.18
C LEU A 277 19.50 21.76 -19.89
N ALA A 278 19.37 20.87 -20.88
CA ALA A 278 20.55 20.31 -21.53
C ALA A 278 21.32 21.40 -22.30
N PRO A 279 22.64 21.57 -22.06
CA PRO A 279 23.45 22.54 -22.80
C PRO A 279 23.45 22.27 -24.30
N ARG A 280 23.42 20.99 -24.70
CA ARG A 280 23.29 20.52 -26.08
C ARG A 280 22.03 19.68 -26.20
N PHE A 281 21.20 19.98 -27.19
CA PHE A 281 19.94 19.31 -27.44
C PHE A 281 19.69 19.30 -28.96
N GLU A 282 19.39 18.13 -29.51
CA GLU A 282 19.31 17.91 -30.97
C GLU A 282 17.96 17.31 -31.41
N ALA A 283 17.04 17.05 -30.48
CA ALA A 283 15.78 16.38 -30.78
C ALA A 283 14.75 17.27 -31.50
N PHE A 284 14.80 18.58 -31.29
CA PHE A 284 14.06 19.60 -32.04
C PHE A 284 14.75 20.97 -31.91
N GLU A 285 14.39 21.95 -32.75
CA GLU A 285 14.96 23.30 -32.67
C GLU A 285 14.38 24.09 -31.48
N ARG A 286 15.27 24.61 -30.64
CA ARG A 286 14.91 25.53 -29.55
C ARG A 286 15.10 26.96 -30.04
N GLU A 287 14.02 27.63 -30.45
CA GLU A 287 14.08 29.01 -30.95
C GLU A 287 14.69 29.99 -29.91
N GLU A 288 14.44 29.71 -28.63
CA GLU A 288 14.96 30.43 -27.47
C GLU A 288 15.36 29.38 -26.44
N GLN A 289 16.53 29.55 -25.80
CA GLN A 289 17.02 28.68 -24.73
C GLN A 289 17.41 29.54 -23.53
N PRO A 290 16.48 29.78 -22.59
CA PRO A 290 16.79 30.58 -21.40
C PRO A 290 17.89 29.94 -20.56
N ALA A 291 18.74 30.76 -19.95
CA ALA A 291 19.80 30.33 -19.03
C ALA A 291 19.20 29.99 -17.65
N LEU A 292 18.69 28.77 -17.52
CA LEU A 292 17.96 28.29 -16.33
C LEU A 292 18.85 27.59 -15.31
N ARG A 293 18.44 27.62 -14.05
CA ARG A 293 19.01 26.80 -12.97
C ARG A 293 18.07 25.64 -12.66
N GLY A 294 18.53 24.41 -12.83
CA GLY A 294 17.73 23.20 -12.58
C GLY A 294 17.81 22.72 -11.13
N ILE A 295 16.67 22.41 -10.54
CA ILE A 295 16.54 21.69 -9.27
C ILE A 295 15.59 20.51 -9.47
N THR A 296 15.96 19.36 -8.94
CA THR A 296 15.10 18.17 -8.86
C THR A 296 14.82 17.87 -7.39
N LEU A 297 13.58 17.50 -7.06
CA LEU A 297 13.23 17.21 -5.67
C LEU A 297 14.00 15.98 -5.15
N THR A 298 14.16 14.95 -5.98
CA THR A 298 14.90 13.73 -5.64
C THR A 298 16.00 13.43 -6.67
N GLY A 299 16.85 12.45 -6.39
CA GLY A 299 17.96 12.09 -7.28
C GLY A 299 17.49 11.38 -8.55
N TYR A 300 17.36 12.12 -9.66
CA TYR A 300 17.15 11.54 -11.00
C TYR A 300 18.46 11.09 -11.61
N SER A 301 18.42 10.00 -12.38
CA SER A 301 19.57 9.39 -13.04
C SER A 301 20.32 10.34 -13.98
N TYR A 302 19.60 11.26 -14.63
CA TYR A 302 20.12 12.26 -15.56
C TYR A 302 20.35 13.65 -14.92
N ALA A 303 20.03 13.85 -13.63
CA ALA A 303 20.12 15.16 -12.97
C ALA A 303 21.52 15.78 -13.09
N ALA A 304 22.57 14.97 -12.88
CA ALA A 304 23.95 15.41 -12.98
C ALA A 304 24.33 15.83 -14.41
N ALA A 305 23.85 15.11 -15.43
CA ALA A 305 24.10 15.44 -16.83
C ALA A 305 23.44 16.76 -17.26
N LEU A 306 22.30 17.09 -16.65
CA LEU A 306 21.61 18.37 -16.84
C LEU A 306 22.14 19.50 -15.94
N GLY A 307 23.13 19.23 -15.08
CA GLY A 307 23.66 20.21 -14.13
C GLY A 307 22.66 20.60 -13.02
N CYS A 308 21.67 19.76 -12.74
CA CYS A 308 20.67 20.02 -11.71
C CYS A 308 21.27 19.86 -10.30
N GLN A 309 20.81 20.71 -9.38
CA GLN A 309 20.91 20.41 -7.95
C GLN A 309 19.82 19.42 -7.54
N VAL A 310 20.08 18.64 -6.50
CA VAL A 310 19.16 17.62 -5.99
C VAL A 310 18.80 17.97 -4.55
N ALA A 311 17.53 18.26 -4.27
CA ALA A 311 17.10 18.65 -2.93
C ALA A 311 17.22 17.48 -1.94
N PHE A 312 16.67 16.32 -2.29
CA PHE A 312 16.75 15.09 -1.48
C PHE A 312 17.56 14.03 -2.22
N PRO A 313 18.89 14.01 -2.06
CA PRO A 313 19.71 13.00 -2.72
C PRO A 313 19.31 11.58 -2.27
N ALA A 314 19.50 10.63 -3.18
CA ALA A 314 19.37 9.22 -2.85
C ALA A 314 20.34 8.89 -1.71
N PRO A 315 19.92 8.12 -0.68
CA PRO A 315 20.82 7.75 0.38
C PRO A 315 21.92 6.84 -0.20
N ALA A 316 23.07 6.78 0.49
CA ALA A 316 24.08 5.79 0.16
C ALA A 316 23.43 4.38 0.14
N ARG A 317 23.79 3.56 -0.85
CA ARG A 317 23.28 2.19 -0.94
C ARG A 317 23.61 1.47 0.38
N PRO A 318 22.63 0.81 1.02
CA PRO A 318 22.89 0.11 2.27
C PRO A 318 23.91 -1.00 2.06
N VAL A 319 24.75 -1.23 3.07
CA VAL A 319 25.65 -2.38 3.10
C VAL A 319 24.79 -3.64 3.23
N SER A 320 24.79 -4.46 2.18
CA SER A 320 23.97 -5.67 2.09
C SER A 320 24.48 -6.77 3.01
N LEU A 321 23.62 -7.75 3.28
CA LEU A 321 23.97 -9.01 3.93
C LEU A 321 25.17 -9.67 3.21
N GLY A 322 25.16 -9.71 1.88
CA GLY A 322 26.26 -10.23 1.07
C GLY A 322 27.59 -9.55 1.33
N HIS A 323 27.63 -8.21 1.39
CA HIS A 323 28.84 -7.47 1.76
C HIS A 323 29.36 -7.89 3.14
N ARG A 324 28.45 -8.01 4.11
CA ARG A 324 28.79 -8.38 5.50
C ARG A 324 29.34 -9.81 5.58
N LEU A 325 28.71 -10.74 4.87
CA LEU A 325 29.15 -12.12 4.76
C LEU A 325 30.51 -12.24 4.07
N ALA A 326 30.69 -11.56 2.93
CA ALA A 326 31.96 -11.57 2.20
C ALA A 326 33.11 -10.98 3.03
N ALA A 327 32.86 -9.88 3.76
CA ALA A 327 33.83 -9.29 4.67
C ALA A 327 34.27 -10.25 5.80
N ALA A 328 33.40 -11.17 6.19
CA ALA A 328 33.68 -12.22 7.17
C ALA A 328 34.18 -13.54 6.55
N GLY A 329 34.44 -13.57 5.23
CA GLY A 329 34.87 -14.77 4.51
C GLY A 329 33.80 -15.87 4.42
N LYS A 330 32.53 -15.52 4.60
CA LYS A 330 31.39 -16.43 4.58
C LYS A 330 30.89 -16.66 3.16
N ARG A 331 30.52 -17.91 2.85
CA ARG A 331 30.03 -18.33 1.53
C ARG A 331 28.51 -18.40 1.53
N VAL A 332 27.88 -17.95 0.45
CA VAL A 332 26.42 -17.89 0.32
C VAL A 332 25.95 -18.57 -0.96
N ALA A 333 24.87 -19.34 -0.86
CA ALA A 333 24.14 -19.86 -2.01
C ALA A 333 22.74 -19.24 -2.08
N VAL A 334 22.28 -18.92 -3.29
CA VAL A 334 20.93 -18.40 -3.56
C VAL A 334 20.27 -19.27 -4.62
N VAL A 335 19.12 -19.84 -4.29
CA VAL A 335 18.36 -20.78 -5.12
C VAL A 335 16.95 -20.24 -5.34
N SER A 336 16.55 -20.06 -6.59
CA SER A 336 15.19 -19.62 -6.92
C SER A 336 14.88 -19.84 -8.41
N GLU A 337 13.65 -19.55 -8.80
CA GLU A 337 13.27 -19.33 -10.18
C GLU A 337 13.82 -17.98 -10.72
N GLY A 338 14.13 -17.93 -12.04
CA GLY A 338 14.79 -16.81 -12.71
C GLY A 338 14.05 -15.47 -12.64
N VAL A 339 12.72 -15.45 -12.61
CA VAL A 339 11.93 -14.21 -12.46
C VAL A 339 12.24 -13.45 -11.16
N ALA A 340 12.68 -14.14 -10.09
CA ALA A 340 13.07 -13.51 -8.83
C ALA A 340 14.52 -13.00 -8.79
N GLU A 341 15.33 -13.26 -9.83
CA GLU A 341 16.77 -13.00 -9.82
C GLU A 341 17.11 -11.55 -9.46
N SER A 342 16.39 -10.60 -10.04
CA SER A 342 16.63 -9.16 -9.83
C SER A 342 16.42 -8.72 -8.38
N HIS A 343 15.51 -9.37 -7.66
CA HIS A 343 15.23 -9.11 -6.26
C HIS A 343 16.24 -9.82 -5.35
N LEU A 344 16.47 -11.11 -5.58
CA LEU A 344 17.36 -11.94 -4.76
C LEU A 344 18.82 -11.54 -4.87
N ARG A 345 19.27 -11.01 -6.00
CA ARG A 345 20.63 -10.45 -6.13
C ARG A 345 20.89 -9.29 -5.17
N ARG A 346 19.86 -8.64 -4.62
CA ARG A 346 20.01 -7.58 -3.60
C ARG A 346 20.58 -8.15 -2.29
N LEU A 347 20.20 -9.37 -1.91
CA LEU A 347 20.71 -10.04 -0.71
C LEU A 347 22.23 -10.17 -0.75
N VAL A 348 22.79 -10.48 -1.93
CA VAL A 348 24.21 -10.74 -2.14
C VAL A 348 24.95 -9.57 -2.82
N ALA A 349 24.32 -8.39 -2.90
CA ALA A 349 24.85 -7.27 -3.66
C ALA A 349 26.20 -6.80 -3.12
N GLY A 350 27.26 -6.87 -3.93
CA GLY A 350 28.62 -6.45 -3.59
C GLY A 350 29.40 -7.44 -2.70
N ALA A 351 28.90 -8.67 -2.54
CA ALA A 351 29.74 -9.79 -2.17
C ALA A 351 30.77 -10.10 -3.28
N ASP A 352 31.89 -10.73 -2.91
CA ASP A 352 32.84 -11.29 -3.89
C ASP A 352 32.15 -12.41 -4.67
N PRO A 353 32.07 -12.34 -6.03
CA PRO A 353 31.50 -13.39 -6.85
C PRO A 353 32.05 -14.79 -6.56
N ALA A 354 33.30 -14.92 -6.10
CA ALA A 354 33.90 -16.21 -5.73
C ALA A 354 33.28 -16.85 -4.47
N THR A 355 32.60 -16.06 -3.65
CA THR A 355 31.92 -16.50 -2.41
C THR A 355 30.42 -16.71 -2.57
N VAL A 356 29.88 -16.41 -3.76
CA VAL A 356 28.45 -16.46 -4.06
C VAL A 356 28.17 -17.56 -5.09
N THR A 357 27.31 -18.50 -4.75
CA THR A 357 26.74 -19.45 -5.71
C THR A 357 25.31 -19.04 -6.03
N THR A 358 24.97 -18.84 -7.30
CA THR A 358 23.59 -18.53 -7.73
C THR A 358 23.04 -19.66 -8.58
N CYS A 359 21.90 -20.21 -8.19
CA CYS A 359 21.18 -21.26 -8.89
C CYS A 359 19.78 -20.74 -9.27
N PHE A 360 19.70 -20.03 -10.39
CA PHE A 360 18.43 -19.54 -10.94
C PHE A 360 17.92 -20.48 -12.02
N LEU A 361 16.83 -21.20 -11.73
CA LEU A 361 16.21 -22.10 -12.69
C LEU A 361 15.33 -21.32 -13.67
N PRO A 362 15.31 -21.65 -14.98
CA PRO A 362 14.47 -20.96 -15.95
C PRO A 362 12.99 -21.00 -15.57
N SER A 363 12.36 -19.82 -15.57
CA SER A 363 10.93 -19.67 -15.29
C SER A 363 10.05 -20.42 -16.29
N PRO A 364 9.12 -21.28 -15.84
CA PRO A 364 8.01 -21.71 -16.67
C PRO A 364 7.20 -20.52 -17.19
N PRO A 365 6.54 -20.64 -18.36
CA PRO A 365 5.61 -19.65 -18.87
C PRO A 365 4.56 -19.23 -17.83
N ALA A 366 4.10 -17.98 -17.93
CA ALA A 366 3.18 -17.39 -16.96
C ALA A 366 1.83 -18.14 -16.95
N GLU A 367 1.40 -18.62 -18.11
CA GLU A 367 0.16 -19.37 -18.31
C GLU A 367 0.14 -20.70 -17.55
N GLU A 368 1.32 -21.30 -17.29
CA GLU A 368 1.42 -22.56 -16.55
C GLU A 368 1.23 -22.42 -15.03
N VAL A 369 1.21 -21.20 -14.48
CA VAL A 369 1.00 -20.96 -13.04
C VAL A 369 -0.34 -21.54 -12.57
N VAL A 370 -1.38 -21.44 -13.40
CA VAL A 370 -2.72 -21.94 -13.07
C VAL A 370 -2.82 -23.46 -13.23
N GLU A 371 -2.26 -24.01 -14.30
CA GLU A 371 -2.37 -25.44 -14.61
C GLU A 371 -1.47 -26.30 -13.70
N LYS A 372 -0.26 -25.81 -13.42
CA LYS A 372 0.79 -26.46 -12.61
C LYS A 372 1.34 -25.50 -11.54
N PRO A 373 0.53 -25.13 -10.54
CA PRO A 373 0.93 -24.24 -9.44
C PRO A 373 2.08 -24.78 -8.59
N GLU A 374 2.39 -26.08 -8.67
CA GLU A 374 3.57 -26.69 -8.04
C GLU A 374 4.90 -26.27 -8.70
N ARG A 375 4.84 -25.78 -9.94
CA ARG A 375 5.95 -25.17 -10.70
C ARG A 375 7.29 -25.90 -10.53
N LEU A 376 8.30 -25.18 -10.01
CA LEU A 376 9.67 -25.65 -9.83
C LEU A 376 9.96 -26.14 -8.41
N THR A 377 8.95 -26.27 -7.55
CA THR A 377 9.15 -26.56 -6.12
C THR A 377 10.04 -27.77 -5.89
N ALA A 378 9.81 -28.89 -6.58
CA ALA A 378 10.64 -30.09 -6.44
C ALA A 378 12.10 -29.88 -6.87
N ALA A 379 12.33 -29.15 -7.97
CA ALA A 379 13.67 -28.90 -8.51
C ALA A 379 14.46 -27.92 -7.63
N LEU A 380 13.81 -26.85 -7.15
CA LEU A 380 14.40 -25.89 -6.21
C LEU A 380 14.73 -26.56 -4.88
N THR A 381 13.83 -27.40 -4.37
CA THR A 381 14.04 -28.16 -3.13
C THR A 381 15.20 -29.13 -3.25
N THR A 382 15.30 -29.85 -4.37
CA THR A 382 16.43 -30.77 -4.64
C THR A 382 17.75 -30.01 -4.64
N THR A 383 17.80 -28.89 -5.37
CA THR A 383 18.99 -28.03 -5.45
C THR A 383 19.38 -27.47 -4.07
N ALA A 384 18.41 -27.00 -3.30
CA ALA A 384 18.64 -26.49 -1.95
C ALA A 384 19.18 -27.59 -1.02
N VAL A 385 18.61 -28.79 -1.06
CA VAL A 385 19.09 -29.95 -0.29
C VAL A 385 20.53 -30.30 -0.66
N GLU A 386 20.87 -30.37 -1.94
CA GLU A 386 22.24 -30.66 -2.40
C GLU A 386 23.25 -29.63 -1.87
N LEU A 387 22.90 -28.34 -1.90
CA LEU A 387 23.76 -27.26 -1.39
C LEU A 387 23.92 -27.33 0.13
N ILE A 388 22.85 -27.63 0.87
CA ILE A 388 22.91 -27.81 2.33
C ILE A 388 23.75 -29.03 2.69
N GLU A 389 23.62 -30.14 1.95
CA GLU A 389 24.41 -31.37 2.14
C GLU A 389 25.89 -31.18 1.82
N GLY A 390 26.21 -30.38 0.80
CA GLY A 390 27.58 -30.14 0.37
C GLY A 390 28.45 -29.45 1.43
N GLY A 391 27.84 -28.67 2.32
CA GLY A 391 28.54 -28.04 3.46
C GLY A 391 29.57 -26.97 3.06
N GLU A 392 29.52 -26.47 1.82
CA GLU A 392 30.43 -25.43 1.31
C GLU A 392 29.94 -23.99 1.56
N HIS A 393 28.69 -23.83 2.01
CA HIS A 393 28.04 -22.53 2.18
C HIS A 393 27.64 -22.33 3.64
N ASP A 394 27.95 -21.17 4.18
CA ASP A 394 27.52 -20.76 5.53
C ASP A 394 26.05 -20.34 5.54
N LEU A 395 25.56 -19.75 4.43
CA LEU A 395 24.16 -19.37 4.23
C LEU A 395 23.62 -19.97 2.93
N VAL A 396 22.49 -20.66 3.00
CA VAL A 396 21.72 -21.09 1.83
C VAL A 396 20.36 -20.38 1.86
N VAL A 397 20.09 -19.54 0.86
CA VAL A 397 18.79 -18.89 0.67
C VAL A 397 18.03 -19.64 -0.42
N VAL A 398 16.82 -20.10 -0.12
CA VAL A 398 15.90 -20.66 -1.11
C VAL A 398 14.60 -19.89 -1.09
N SER A 399 14.20 -19.38 -2.25
CA SER A 399 12.94 -18.65 -2.43
C SER A 399 12.00 -19.43 -3.36
N TYR A 400 10.74 -19.46 -2.98
CA TYR A 400 9.66 -20.06 -3.73
C TYR A 400 8.58 -19.02 -4.01
N LEU A 401 8.16 -18.89 -5.27
CA LEU A 401 7.20 -17.89 -5.71
C LEU A 401 5.77 -18.44 -5.91
N ASN A 402 5.56 -19.72 -5.58
CA ASN A 402 4.35 -20.44 -5.96
C ASN A 402 3.08 -19.76 -5.45
N ALA A 403 3.06 -19.38 -4.16
CA ALA A 403 1.91 -18.75 -3.52
C ALA A 403 1.64 -17.37 -4.14
N ASP A 404 2.65 -16.51 -4.23
CA ASP A 404 2.52 -15.18 -4.83
C ASP A 404 2.01 -15.21 -6.28
N LEU A 405 2.65 -16.00 -7.13
CA LEU A 405 2.25 -16.11 -8.54
C LEU A 405 0.83 -16.64 -8.65
N ALA A 406 0.47 -17.69 -7.90
CA ALA A 406 -0.89 -18.23 -7.95
C ALA A 406 -1.94 -17.24 -7.40
N GLY A 407 -1.59 -16.47 -6.37
CA GLY A 407 -2.42 -15.40 -5.81
C GLY A 407 -2.74 -14.31 -6.83
N HIS A 408 -1.75 -13.87 -7.62
CA HIS A 408 -1.96 -12.88 -8.68
C HIS A 408 -2.94 -13.30 -9.77
N TYR A 409 -3.15 -14.61 -10.00
CA TYR A 409 -4.17 -15.09 -10.94
C TYR A 409 -5.58 -15.15 -10.32
N GLY A 410 -5.73 -14.91 -9.02
CA GLY A 410 -7.02 -14.91 -8.33
C GLY A 410 -7.71 -16.27 -8.33
N GLN A 411 -6.97 -17.37 -8.48
CA GLN A 411 -7.55 -18.72 -8.55
C GLN A 411 -7.27 -19.51 -7.27
N VAL A 412 -8.25 -19.53 -6.37
CA VAL A 412 -8.19 -20.20 -5.05
C VAL A 412 -7.70 -21.64 -5.14
N ALA A 413 -8.19 -22.42 -6.11
CA ALA A 413 -7.79 -23.82 -6.28
C ALA A 413 -6.30 -23.97 -6.68
N ALA A 414 -5.80 -23.07 -7.52
CA ALA A 414 -4.39 -23.06 -7.91
C ALA A 414 -3.50 -22.59 -6.75
N ALA A 415 -3.93 -21.54 -6.03
CA ALA A 415 -3.24 -21.04 -4.84
C ALA A 415 -3.16 -22.12 -3.73
N ARG A 416 -4.23 -22.89 -3.52
CA ARG A 416 -4.24 -24.01 -2.55
C ARG A 416 -3.20 -25.07 -2.90
N ARG A 417 -3.18 -25.52 -4.16
CA ARG A 417 -2.17 -26.48 -4.63
C ARG A 417 -0.75 -25.94 -4.54
N ALA A 418 -0.55 -24.65 -4.80
CA ALA A 418 0.74 -23.98 -4.60
C ALA A 418 1.17 -24.06 -3.13
N VAL A 419 0.29 -23.70 -2.20
CA VAL A 419 0.52 -23.78 -0.75
C VAL A 419 0.85 -25.21 -0.30
N GLU A 420 0.08 -26.21 -0.72
CA GLU A 420 0.33 -27.63 -0.40
C GLU A 420 1.66 -28.14 -0.97
N ALA A 421 2.07 -27.66 -2.15
CA ALA A 421 3.38 -27.98 -2.71
C ALA A 421 4.54 -27.38 -1.90
N LEU A 422 4.37 -26.15 -1.41
CA LEU A 422 5.34 -25.50 -0.53
C LEU A 422 5.46 -26.24 0.81
N ASP A 423 4.35 -26.70 1.39
CA ASP A 423 4.39 -27.57 2.58
C ASP A 423 5.23 -28.83 2.31
N GLY A 424 5.03 -29.48 1.16
CA GLY A 424 5.79 -30.66 0.74
C GLY A 424 7.30 -30.43 0.55
N ALA A 425 7.75 -29.18 0.39
CA ALA A 425 9.17 -28.82 0.31
C ALA A 425 9.87 -28.80 1.68
N LEU A 426 9.13 -28.61 2.77
CA LEU A 426 9.69 -28.46 4.12
C LEU A 426 10.35 -29.76 4.66
N PRO A 427 9.72 -30.95 4.58
CA PRO A 427 10.31 -32.18 5.13
C PRO A 427 11.72 -32.52 4.64
N PRO A 428 12.04 -32.51 3.33
CA PRO A 428 13.40 -32.80 2.87
C PRO A 428 14.42 -31.75 3.35
N ILE A 429 14.08 -30.46 3.33
CA ILE A 429 14.95 -29.38 3.81
C ILE A 429 15.25 -29.55 5.31
N VAL A 430 14.21 -29.70 6.14
CA VAL A 430 14.36 -29.80 7.60
C VAL A 430 15.11 -31.07 7.99
N ARG A 431 14.85 -32.21 7.33
CA ARG A 431 15.57 -33.47 7.58
C ARG A 431 17.05 -33.33 7.28
N THR A 432 17.38 -32.73 6.14
CA THR A 432 18.77 -32.50 5.74
C THR A 432 19.46 -31.52 6.70
N ALA A 433 18.79 -30.42 7.04
CA ALA A 433 19.28 -29.42 8.00
C ALA A 433 19.63 -30.06 9.35
N ARG A 434 18.74 -30.89 9.91
CA ARG A 434 18.99 -31.62 11.16
C ARG A 434 20.24 -32.51 11.09
N ARG A 435 20.44 -33.22 9.98
CA ARG A 435 21.59 -34.12 9.81
C ARG A 435 22.93 -33.37 9.78
N VAL A 436 22.97 -32.17 9.19
CA VAL A 436 24.20 -31.35 9.11
C VAL A 436 24.32 -30.32 10.23
N GLY A 437 23.38 -30.31 11.20
CA GLY A 437 23.36 -29.36 12.30
C GLY A 437 23.04 -27.91 11.90
N ALA A 438 22.39 -27.72 10.75
CA ALA A 438 21.96 -26.41 10.26
C ALA A 438 20.76 -25.87 11.04
N THR A 439 20.57 -24.55 11.01
CA THR A 439 19.36 -23.87 11.49
C THR A 439 18.56 -23.39 10.30
N VAL A 440 17.26 -23.74 10.24
CA VAL A 440 16.36 -23.23 9.20
C VAL A 440 15.56 -22.05 9.75
N LEU A 441 15.55 -20.94 9.00
CA LEU A 441 14.65 -19.81 9.18
C LEU A 441 13.59 -19.91 8.09
N LEU A 442 12.36 -20.25 8.46
CA LEU A 442 11.23 -20.30 7.52
C LEU A 442 10.44 -19.00 7.62
N SER A 443 10.31 -18.26 6.52
CA SER A 443 9.61 -16.97 6.50
C SER A 443 9.05 -16.62 5.12
N SER A 444 8.61 -15.37 4.96
CA SER A 444 8.22 -14.74 3.69
C SER A 444 8.75 -13.31 3.63
N CYS A 445 8.66 -12.68 2.46
CA CYS A 445 9.01 -11.27 2.27
C CYS A 445 7.78 -10.35 2.27
N TYR A 446 6.57 -10.90 2.10
CA TYR A 446 5.28 -10.17 1.99
C TYR A 446 4.12 -11.18 1.90
N GLY A 447 2.90 -10.74 2.24
CA GLY A 447 1.67 -11.52 2.13
C GLY A 447 0.95 -11.40 0.79
N ASN A 448 0.11 -12.39 0.46
CA ASN A 448 -0.75 -12.43 -0.72
C ASN A 448 -1.94 -13.38 -0.46
N VAL A 449 -1.71 -14.68 -0.42
CA VAL A 449 -2.80 -15.69 -0.49
C VAL A 449 -3.55 -15.91 0.83
N GLU A 450 -3.13 -15.29 1.93
CA GLU A 450 -3.87 -15.26 3.20
C GLU A 450 -5.12 -14.34 3.16
N GLU A 451 -5.25 -13.52 2.12
CA GLU A 451 -6.44 -12.70 1.88
C GLU A 451 -6.77 -12.66 0.37
N LEU A 452 -6.93 -13.83 -0.23
CA LEU A 452 -7.26 -13.93 -1.65
C LEU A 452 -8.75 -13.66 -1.92
N GLU A 453 -9.64 -13.95 -0.98
CA GLU A 453 -11.07 -13.62 -1.06
C GLU A 453 -11.49 -12.74 0.13
N PRO A 454 -11.21 -11.43 0.11
CA PRO A 454 -11.59 -10.55 1.20
C PRO A 454 -13.11 -10.49 1.34
N ALA A 455 -13.60 -10.43 2.58
CA ALA A 455 -15.03 -10.43 2.90
C ALA A 455 -15.82 -9.27 2.24
N THR A 456 -15.12 -8.22 1.80
CA THR A 456 -15.68 -7.03 1.15
C THR A 456 -15.72 -7.11 -0.38
N ALA A 457 -15.08 -8.12 -1.00
CA ALA A 457 -14.92 -8.18 -2.45
C ALA A 457 -15.86 -9.20 -3.11
N SER A 458 -16.46 -8.81 -4.23
CA SER A 458 -17.27 -9.69 -5.07
C SER A 458 -16.44 -10.63 -5.97
N ARG A 459 -15.11 -10.50 -5.92
CA ARG A 459 -14.13 -11.27 -6.70
C ARG A 459 -12.82 -11.43 -5.91
N PRO A 460 -12.00 -12.45 -6.22
CA PRO A 460 -10.67 -12.61 -5.64
C PRO A 460 -9.82 -11.34 -5.78
N ASN A 461 -9.05 -11.02 -4.74
CA ASN A 461 -8.09 -9.92 -4.70
C ASN A 461 -6.70 -10.43 -5.11
N PRO A 462 -6.23 -10.16 -6.34
CA PRO A 462 -4.93 -10.62 -6.79
C PRO A 462 -3.77 -9.77 -6.24
N ALA A 463 -4.02 -8.75 -5.42
CA ALA A 463 -2.98 -7.90 -4.86
C ALA A 463 -2.28 -8.55 -3.67
N HIS A 464 -1.06 -8.11 -3.38
CA HIS A 464 -0.44 -8.38 -2.08
C HIS A 464 -1.26 -7.77 -0.94
N THR A 465 -0.94 -8.13 0.29
CA THR A 465 -1.64 -7.65 1.48
C THR A 465 -0.73 -6.78 2.36
N ILE A 466 -1.32 -6.23 3.41
CA ILE A 466 -0.61 -5.53 4.48
C ILE A 466 -0.24 -6.44 5.66
N HIS A 467 -0.68 -7.71 5.65
CA HIS A 467 -0.55 -8.62 6.79
C HIS A 467 0.91 -8.96 7.10
N PRO A 468 1.24 -9.23 8.37
CA PRO A 468 2.57 -9.67 8.74
C PRO A 468 2.85 -11.07 8.18
N VAL A 469 4.13 -11.47 8.17
CA VAL A 469 4.58 -12.78 7.69
C VAL A 469 5.15 -13.62 8.83
N PRO A 470 5.06 -14.96 8.78
CA PRO A 470 5.64 -15.81 9.81
C PRO A 470 7.17 -15.79 9.77
N LEU A 471 7.81 -16.00 10.92
CA LEU A 471 9.19 -16.45 11.04
C LEU A 471 9.25 -17.61 12.04
N VAL A 472 9.72 -18.78 11.60
CA VAL A 472 9.92 -19.97 12.45
C VAL A 472 11.40 -20.32 12.53
N LEU A 473 11.94 -20.46 13.74
CA LEU A 473 13.35 -20.78 14.02
C LEU A 473 13.53 -22.28 14.27
N ILE A 474 13.85 -23.04 13.23
CA ILE A 474 13.86 -24.49 13.26
C ILE A 474 15.28 -25.01 13.54
N ASN A 475 15.52 -25.36 14.80
CA ASN A 475 16.66 -26.15 15.26
C ASN A 475 16.27 -26.84 16.58
N ASP A 476 16.57 -28.13 16.74
CA ASP A 476 16.15 -28.89 17.93
C ASP A 476 16.65 -28.29 19.25
N ARG A 477 17.74 -27.51 19.23
CA ARG A 477 18.24 -26.78 20.41
C ARG A 477 17.31 -25.66 20.88
N PHE A 478 16.42 -25.18 20.01
CA PHE A 478 15.48 -24.10 20.31
C PHE A 478 14.10 -24.62 20.73
N LYS A 479 13.87 -25.93 20.72
CA LYS A 479 12.62 -26.50 21.26
C LYS A 479 12.44 -26.09 22.72
N GLY A 480 11.20 -25.80 23.10
CA GLY A 480 10.87 -25.31 24.44
C GLY A 480 11.36 -23.88 24.72
N HIS A 481 11.62 -23.09 23.67
CA HIS A 481 11.92 -21.67 23.78
C HIS A 481 10.91 -20.85 22.96
N GLN A 482 10.74 -19.58 23.33
CA GLN A 482 9.91 -18.61 22.63
C GLN A 482 10.66 -17.31 22.35
N VAL A 483 10.21 -16.60 21.31
CA VAL A 483 10.61 -15.20 21.09
C VAL A 483 9.84 -14.33 22.10
N PRO A 484 10.51 -13.40 22.82
CA PRO A 484 9.84 -12.56 23.81
C PRO A 484 8.65 -11.77 23.23
N ARG A 485 7.52 -11.79 23.95
CA ARG A 485 6.31 -11.03 23.58
C ARG A 485 6.51 -9.52 23.77
N GLY A 486 5.77 -8.72 23.00
CA GLY A 486 5.66 -7.26 23.19
C GLY A 486 6.66 -6.40 22.41
N ALA A 487 7.56 -6.99 21.63
CA ALA A 487 8.37 -6.26 20.65
C ALA A 487 7.71 -6.30 19.27
N SER A 488 7.73 -5.17 18.54
CA SER A 488 7.39 -5.17 17.11
C SER A 488 8.58 -5.73 16.34
N HIS A 489 8.34 -6.78 15.56
CA HIS A 489 9.33 -7.47 14.76
C HIS A 489 9.14 -7.17 13.29
N THR A 490 10.21 -7.13 12.52
CA THR A 490 10.17 -6.72 11.10
C THR A 490 11.04 -7.64 10.25
N LEU A 491 10.91 -7.58 8.92
CA LEU A 491 11.80 -8.30 8.01
C LEU A 491 13.29 -7.99 8.21
N ALA A 492 13.63 -6.86 8.81
CA ALA A 492 15.01 -6.52 9.15
C ALA A 492 15.62 -7.54 10.13
N ASP A 493 14.80 -8.13 11.01
CA ASP A 493 15.23 -9.09 12.03
C ASP A 493 15.79 -10.39 11.41
N LEU A 494 15.39 -10.73 10.17
CA LEU A 494 16.00 -11.84 9.43
C LEU A 494 17.50 -11.63 9.21
N CYS A 495 17.92 -10.40 8.87
CA CYS A 495 19.32 -10.06 8.70
C CYS A 495 20.09 -10.17 10.03
N GLY A 496 19.56 -9.56 11.09
CA GLY A 496 20.15 -9.63 12.43
C GLY A 496 20.31 -11.06 12.92
N THR A 497 19.27 -11.88 12.73
CA THR A 497 19.26 -13.30 13.11
C THR A 497 20.24 -14.14 12.29
N VAL A 498 20.33 -13.93 10.97
CA VAL A 498 21.34 -14.63 10.14
C VAL A 498 22.76 -14.28 10.59
N LEU A 499 23.06 -13.00 10.82
CA LEU A 499 24.38 -12.57 11.29
C LEU A 499 24.71 -13.19 12.65
N GLY A 500 23.78 -13.13 13.61
CA GLY A 500 23.95 -13.67 14.95
C GLY A 500 24.15 -15.19 14.98
N LEU A 501 23.35 -15.94 14.21
CA LEU A 501 23.50 -17.40 14.08
C LEU A 501 24.87 -17.79 13.51
N LEU A 502 25.41 -17.00 12.56
CA LEU A 502 26.74 -17.18 11.99
C LEU A 502 27.88 -16.69 12.91
N GLY A 503 27.56 -16.17 14.09
CA GLY A 503 28.52 -15.65 15.06
C GLY A 503 29.16 -14.33 14.64
N LEU A 504 28.50 -13.58 13.76
CA LEU A 504 28.94 -12.26 13.34
C LEU A 504 28.34 -11.19 14.24
N GLU A 505 29.09 -10.12 14.48
CA GLU A 505 28.58 -8.94 15.18
C GLU A 505 27.50 -8.27 14.34
N VAL A 506 26.34 -7.98 14.95
CA VAL A 506 25.27 -7.20 14.32
C VAL A 506 25.65 -5.72 14.45
N PRO A 507 26.00 -5.04 13.35
CA PRO A 507 26.51 -3.68 13.43
C PRO A 507 25.36 -2.69 13.62
N SER A 508 25.66 -1.50 14.14
CA SER A 508 24.64 -0.51 14.53
C SER A 508 23.76 0.00 13.38
N GLU A 509 24.19 -0.13 12.13
CA GLU A 509 23.35 0.24 10.98
C GLU A 509 22.26 -0.79 10.66
N VAL A 510 22.37 -2.02 11.19
CA VAL A 510 21.32 -3.04 11.13
C VAL A 510 20.38 -2.79 12.32
N SER A 511 19.18 -2.29 12.03
CA SER A 511 18.14 -2.11 13.06
C SER A 511 17.45 -3.42 13.44
N GLY A 512 17.56 -4.43 12.56
CA GLY A 512 17.05 -5.78 12.80
C GLY A 512 17.74 -6.47 13.98
N GLN A 513 16.95 -7.11 14.82
CA GLN A 513 17.41 -7.82 16.00
C GLN A 513 17.83 -9.25 15.65
N ASP A 514 18.85 -9.76 16.34
CA ASP A 514 19.09 -11.20 16.40
C ASP A 514 18.07 -11.84 17.35
N LEU A 515 17.07 -12.50 16.78
CA LEU A 515 16.01 -13.16 17.53
C LEU A 515 16.49 -14.46 18.18
N SER A 516 17.54 -15.09 17.64
CA SER A 516 18.09 -16.32 18.19
C SER A 516 18.79 -16.11 19.54
N ALA A 517 19.37 -14.93 19.75
CA ALA A 517 19.99 -14.54 21.02
C ALA A 517 18.97 -14.08 22.08
N ARG A 518 17.71 -13.86 21.68
CA ARG A 518 16.63 -13.33 22.54
C ARG A 518 15.66 -14.40 23.02
N LEU A 519 15.83 -15.64 22.56
CA LEU A 519 14.98 -16.75 22.96
C LEU A 519 15.00 -16.95 24.48
N VAL A 520 13.82 -17.08 25.06
CA VAL A 520 13.60 -17.40 26.48
C VAL A 520 13.03 -18.80 26.59
N ALA A 521 13.31 -19.49 27.69
CA ALA A 521 12.70 -20.79 27.95
C ALA A 521 11.18 -20.63 28.11
N GLU A 522 10.40 -21.55 27.55
CA GLU A 522 8.96 -21.61 27.77
C GLU A 522 8.68 -21.92 29.24
N GLU A 523 8.08 -20.99 29.95
CA GLU A 523 7.53 -21.28 31.27
C GLU A 523 6.33 -22.23 31.08
N ARG A 524 6.45 -23.46 31.60
CA ARG A 524 5.32 -24.37 31.72
C ARG A 524 4.40 -23.87 32.83
N THR A 525 3.46 -23.00 32.49
CA THR A 525 2.30 -22.72 33.33
C THR A 525 1.19 -23.70 32.94
N ASP A 526 0.88 -24.65 33.83
CA ASP A 526 -0.39 -25.37 33.81
C ASP A 526 -1.51 -24.38 34.22
N ALA A 527 -1.87 -23.50 33.30
CA ALA A 527 -3.07 -22.68 33.29
C ALA A 527 -3.08 -21.91 31.96
N GLU A 528 -4.18 -22.03 31.21
CA GLU A 528 -4.54 -21.08 30.16
C GLU A 528 -4.51 -19.67 30.76
N ASP A 529 -3.51 -18.89 30.41
CA ASP A 529 -3.47 -17.45 30.67
C ASP A 529 -3.07 -16.77 29.35
N ASP A 530 -4.09 -16.54 28.53
CA ASP A 530 -4.00 -15.74 27.33
C ASP A 530 -3.68 -14.30 27.72
N GLY A 531 -2.42 -13.92 27.52
CA GLY A 531 -1.99 -12.53 27.48
C GLY A 531 -2.55 -11.81 26.25
N ALA A 532 -3.87 -11.66 26.18
CA ALA A 532 -4.54 -10.67 25.36
C ALA A 532 -4.32 -9.29 26.00
N GLN A 533 -4.09 -8.28 25.17
CA GLN A 533 -4.25 -6.89 25.59
C GLN A 533 -5.59 -6.75 26.30
N ALA A 534 -5.63 -6.08 27.46
CA ALA A 534 -6.86 -5.89 28.23
C ALA A 534 -7.96 -5.32 27.30
N PRO A 535 -9.03 -6.09 27.00
CA PRO A 535 -10.10 -5.60 26.17
C PRO A 535 -10.93 -4.59 26.97
N LEU A 536 -11.44 -3.56 26.31
CA LEU A 536 -12.53 -2.74 26.84
C LEU A 536 -13.69 -3.68 27.17
N GLU A 537 -13.97 -3.89 28.46
CA GLU A 537 -15.14 -4.63 28.93
C GLU A 537 -16.39 -3.80 28.59
N ILE A 538 -17.12 -4.19 27.53
CA ILE A 538 -18.42 -3.61 27.18
C ILE A 538 -19.49 -4.56 27.71
N SER A 539 -20.35 -4.09 28.60
CA SER A 539 -21.47 -4.87 29.13
C SER A 539 -22.52 -5.19 28.05
N ALA A 540 -23.32 -6.24 28.25
CA ALA A 540 -24.41 -6.59 27.33
C ALA A 540 -25.43 -5.44 27.16
N ALA A 541 -25.65 -4.65 28.22
CA ALA A 541 -26.47 -3.46 28.17
C ALA A 541 -25.83 -2.37 27.28
N GLU A 542 -24.53 -2.10 27.41
CA GLU A 542 -23.82 -1.14 26.55
C GLU A 542 -23.80 -1.58 25.09
N ALA A 543 -23.59 -2.86 24.81
CA ALA A 543 -23.65 -3.40 23.46
C ALA A 543 -25.04 -3.21 22.83
N ILE A 544 -26.13 -3.55 23.54
CA ILE A 544 -27.50 -3.30 23.08
C ILE A 544 -27.77 -1.81 22.91
N GLY A 545 -27.23 -0.98 23.82
CA GLY A 545 -27.33 0.47 23.73
C GLY A 545 -26.68 1.02 22.46
N MET A 546 -25.51 0.50 22.07
CA MET A 546 -24.86 0.87 20.80
C MET A 546 -25.69 0.42 19.60
N THR A 547 -26.28 -0.79 19.65
CA THR A 547 -27.17 -1.28 18.57
C THR A 547 -28.38 -0.39 18.36
N ILE A 548 -29.04 0.02 19.45
CA ILE A 548 -30.21 0.90 19.37
C ILE A 548 -29.84 2.22 18.70
N MET A 549 -28.64 2.74 18.97
CA MET A 549 -28.13 3.95 18.33
C MET A 549 -27.93 3.75 16.82
N THR A 550 -27.24 2.69 16.41
CA THR A 550 -27.00 2.37 14.98
C THR A 550 -28.31 2.13 14.22
N ALA A 551 -29.23 1.35 14.79
CA ALA A 551 -30.56 1.09 14.22
C ALA A 551 -31.38 2.38 14.04
N ARG A 552 -31.25 3.35 14.96
CA ARG A 552 -31.89 4.66 14.83
C ARG A 552 -31.28 5.51 13.71
N GLN A 553 -29.96 5.45 13.52
CA GLN A 553 -29.27 6.11 12.41
C GLN A 553 -29.67 5.50 11.07
N ALA A 554 -29.66 4.16 10.95
CA ALA A 554 -30.12 3.45 9.76
C ALA A 554 -31.58 3.80 9.43
N ARG A 555 -32.46 3.82 10.43
CA ARG A 555 -33.85 4.25 10.26
C ARG A 555 -33.96 5.69 9.74
N ALA A 556 -33.17 6.62 10.27
CA ALA A 556 -33.17 8.02 9.82
C ALA A 556 -32.66 8.15 8.38
N TYR A 557 -31.63 7.37 8.03
CA TYR A 557 -31.11 7.25 6.67
C TYR A 557 -32.19 6.73 5.71
N TYR A 558 -32.88 5.63 6.04
CA TYR A 558 -33.95 5.08 5.21
C TYR A 558 -35.18 5.99 5.09
N GLN A 559 -35.54 6.71 6.15
CA GLN A 559 -36.60 7.74 6.08
C GLN A 559 -36.23 8.87 5.13
N THR A 560 -34.96 9.28 5.13
CA THR A 560 -34.42 10.29 4.21
C THR A 560 -34.38 9.76 2.78
N GLY A 561 -34.00 8.49 2.59
CA GLY A 561 -34.00 7.80 1.30
C GLY A 561 -35.41 7.70 0.71
N ALA A 562 -36.40 7.35 1.53
CA ALA A 562 -37.80 7.30 1.12
C ALA A 562 -38.36 8.66 0.64
N ARG A 563 -37.85 9.77 1.17
CA ARG A 563 -38.21 11.13 0.74
C ARG A 563 -37.49 11.57 -0.54
N ARG A 564 -36.28 11.05 -0.78
CA ARG A 564 -35.37 11.49 -1.85
C ARG A 564 -35.35 10.59 -3.07
N ALA A 565 -35.80 9.34 -2.95
CA ALA A 565 -35.75 8.36 -4.03
C ALA A 565 -36.39 8.89 -5.33
N GLY A 566 -35.68 8.71 -6.44
CA GLY A 566 -36.10 9.17 -7.77
C GLY A 566 -37.26 8.38 -8.37
N ASP A 567 -37.64 7.25 -7.77
CA ASP A 567 -38.72 6.38 -8.24
C ASP A 567 -39.59 5.81 -7.09
N PRO A 568 -40.86 5.42 -7.37
CA PRO A 568 -41.79 4.93 -6.34
C PRO A 568 -41.42 3.59 -5.72
N GLU A 569 -40.69 2.72 -6.43
CA GLU A 569 -40.34 1.37 -5.98
C GLU A 569 -39.23 1.45 -4.94
N SER A 570 -38.15 2.17 -5.24
CA SER A 570 -37.07 2.49 -4.29
C SER A 570 -37.62 3.24 -3.07
N ALA A 571 -38.54 4.20 -3.27
CA ALA A 571 -39.19 4.90 -2.17
C ALA A 571 -40.01 3.96 -1.27
N ALA A 572 -40.67 2.95 -1.83
CA ALA A 572 -41.43 1.96 -1.07
C ALA A 572 -40.52 0.99 -0.31
N LEU A 573 -39.41 0.58 -0.91
CA LEU A 573 -38.39 -0.24 -0.27
C LEU A 573 -37.72 0.48 0.91
N TYR A 574 -37.31 1.74 0.73
CA TYR A 574 -36.78 2.56 1.82
C TYR A 574 -37.79 2.72 2.98
N ARG A 575 -39.09 2.86 2.70
CA ARG A 575 -40.12 2.88 3.76
C ARG A 575 -40.21 1.54 4.48
N HIS A 576 -40.15 0.45 3.74
CA HIS A 576 -40.18 -0.90 4.32
C HIS A 576 -39.01 -1.13 5.27
N LEU A 577 -37.79 -0.82 4.85
CA LEU A 577 -36.57 -0.93 5.66
C LEU A 577 -36.63 -0.01 6.90
N ALA A 578 -37.13 1.22 6.76
CA ALA A 578 -37.34 2.12 7.91
C ALA A 578 -38.35 1.57 8.94
N ASP A 579 -39.38 0.85 8.48
CA ASP A 579 -40.37 0.22 9.35
C ASP A 579 -39.84 -1.06 10.02
N GLU A 580 -38.93 -1.79 9.36
CA GLU A 580 -38.19 -2.93 9.92
C GLU A 580 -37.31 -2.46 11.08
N GLU A 581 -36.50 -1.42 10.85
CA GLU A 581 -35.65 -0.82 11.88
C GLU A 581 -36.47 -0.27 13.06
N ALA A 582 -37.65 0.31 12.78
CA ALA A 582 -38.56 0.75 13.83
C ALA A 582 -39.05 -0.41 14.72
N ARG A 583 -39.27 -1.61 14.15
CA ARG A 583 -39.65 -2.81 14.91
C ARG A 583 -38.47 -3.34 15.73
N ARG A 584 -37.27 -3.35 15.13
CA ARG A 584 -36.01 -3.79 15.75
C ARG A 584 -35.63 -2.94 16.95
N ILE A 585 -35.64 -1.61 16.80
CA ILE A 585 -35.41 -0.65 17.91
C ILE A 585 -36.30 -0.96 19.11
N ARG A 586 -37.61 -1.15 18.88
CA ARG A 586 -38.56 -1.47 19.97
C ARG A 586 -38.28 -2.81 20.65
N ALA A 587 -37.74 -3.79 19.92
CA ALA A 587 -37.38 -5.09 20.48
C ALA A 587 -36.10 -5.00 21.32
N LEU A 588 -35.10 -4.26 20.83
CA LEU A 588 -33.85 -4.00 21.54
C LEU A 588 -34.06 -3.17 22.81
N GLU A 589 -34.89 -2.13 22.77
CA GLU A 589 -35.25 -1.32 23.94
C GLU A 589 -35.90 -2.16 25.05
N ARG A 590 -36.83 -3.06 24.71
CA ARG A 590 -37.41 -4.00 25.68
C ARG A 590 -36.39 -4.96 26.29
N ARG A 591 -35.37 -5.37 25.52
CA ARG A 591 -34.30 -6.26 26.01
C ARG A 591 -33.31 -5.51 26.90
N TYR A 592 -33.01 -4.26 26.57
CA TYR A 592 -32.23 -3.37 27.42
C TYR A 592 -32.92 -3.19 28.79
N GLU A 593 -34.23 -2.93 28.81
CA GLU A 593 -35.00 -2.80 30.06
C GLU A 593 -35.03 -4.09 30.91
N LEU A 594 -34.89 -5.27 30.29
CA LEU A 594 -34.79 -6.55 31.00
C LEU A 594 -33.42 -6.77 31.62
N LEU A 595 -32.35 -6.23 31.01
CA LEU A 595 -30.98 -6.31 31.52
C LEU A 595 -30.68 -5.24 32.58
N GLU A 596 -31.32 -4.08 32.48
CA GLU A 596 -31.20 -2.96 33.43
C GLU A 596 -32.56 -2.55 34.04
N PRO A 597 -33.16 -3.38 34.94
CA PRO A 597 -34.50 -3.12 35.47
C PRO A 597 -34.58 -1.80 36.25
N GLY A 598 -35.44 -0.88 35.82
CA GLY A 598 -35.62 0.43 36.45
C GLY A 598 -34.72 1.53 35.89
N HIS A 599 -33.88 1.22 34.90
CA HIS A 599 -33.06 2.17 34.15
C HIS A 599 -33.52 2.21 32.68
N PRO A 600 -34.54 3.01 32.32
CA PRO A 600 -35.00 3.10 30.93
C PRO A 600 -33.86 3.64 30.06
N TYR A 601 -33.65 3.03 28.89
CA TYR A 601 -32.60 3.46 27.96
C TYR A 601 -32.79 4.93 27.57
N ALA A 602 -31.78 5.75 27.87
CA ALA A 602 -31.74 7.17 27.53
C ALA A 602 -30.68 7.39 26.44
N PRO A 603 -31.09 7.44 25.16
CA PRO A 603 -30.14 7.53 24.05
C PRO A 603 -29.50 8.92 23.98
N PRO A 604 -28.25 9.02 23.50
CA PRO A 604 -27.63 10.30 23.15
C PRO A 604 -28.42 11.02 22.05
N GLU A 605 -28.36 12.37 22.04
CA GLU A 605 -28.97 13.16 20.96
C GLU A 605 -28.29 12.83 19.62
N ILE A 606 -29.08 12.35 18.66
CA ILE A 606 -28.62 12.12 17.28
C ILE A 606 -28.54 13.49 16.60
N GLY A 607 -27.41 13.80 15.97
CA GLY A 607 -27.18 15.05 15.25
C GLY A 607 -28.20 15.31 14.13
N GLY A 608 -28.24 16.55 13.62
CA GLY A 608 -29.17 16.92 12.54
C GLY A 608 -28.81 16.27 11.20
N GLU A 609 -29.66 16.40 10.17
CA GLU A 609 -29.43 15.87 8.80
C GLU A 609 -28.09 16.29 8.16
N ALA A 610 -27.36 17.25 8.74
CA ALA A 610 -26.05 17.73 8.27
C ALA A 610 -24.86 16.87 8.71
N ASP A 611 -25.05 15.95 9.67
CA ASP A 611 -23.96 15.14 10.25
C ASP A 611 -23.82 13.73 9.62
N TYR A 612 -24.60 13.41 8.58
CA TYR A 612 -24.67 12.07 7.99
C TYR A 612 -24.60 12.06 6.46
N ASP A 613 -24.05 10.99 5.90
CA ASP A 613 -24.08 10.74 4.46
C ASP A 613 -25.53 10.61 3.98
N LEU A 614 -25.89 11.46 3.01
CA LEU A 614 -27.25 11.50 2.49
C LEU A 614 -27.43 10.42 1.40
N PRO A 615 -28.54 9.65 1.43
CA PRO A 615 -28.82 8.65 0.41
C PRO A 615 -28.78 9.25 -1.00
N ASP A 616 -28.06 8.60 -1.93
CA ASP A 616 -28.06 9.00 -3.35
C ASP A 616 -29.48 8.75 -3.92
N PRO A 617 -30.16 9.79 -4.41
CA PRO A 617 -31.54 9.68 -4.91
C PRO A 617 -31.67 8.79 -6.15
N ARG A 618 -30.55 8.41 -6.78
CA ARG A 618 -30.51 7.62 -8.03
C ARG A 618 -30.38 6.12 -7.81
N LEU A 619 -30.21 5.66 -6.57
CA LEU A 619 -30.08 4.23 -6.27
C LEU A 619 -31.35 3.48 -6.63
N ARG A 620 -31.19 2.37 -7.34
CA ARG A 620 -32.25 1.44 -7.71
C ARG A 620 -32.48 0.41 -6.60
N PRO A 621 -33.63 -0.30 -6.57
CA PRO A 621 -34.00 -1.17 -5.45
C PRO A 621 -32.93 -2.19 -5.04
N LEU A 622 -32.27 -2.84 -6.02
CA LEU A 622 -31.17 -3.78 -5.74
C LEU A 622 -29.97 -3.11 -5.05
N GLU A 623 -29.61 -1.90 -5.49
CA GLU A 623 -28.51 -1.11 -4.92
C GLU A 623 -28.88 -0.62 -3.50
N VAL A 624 -30.16 -0.36 -3.24
CA VAL A 624 -30.69 -0.06 -1.89
C VAL A 624 -30.60 -1.29 -0.97
N LEU A 625 -30.92 -2.48 -1.48
CA LEU A 625 -30.79 -3.73 -0.73
C LEU A 625 -29.33 -4.10 -0.46
N GLU A 626 -28.42 -3.86 -1.41
CA GLU A 626 -26.98 -4.08 -1.22
C GLU A 626 -26.41 -3.21 -0.09
N VAL A 627 -26.87 -1.96 0.02
CA VAL A 627 -26.53 -1.08 1.15
C VAL A 627 -27.07 -1.66 2.45
N ALA A 628 -28.35 -2.06 2.49
CA ALA A 628 -28.96 -2.63 3.70
C ALA A 628 -28.26 -3.92 4.16
N ILE A 629 -27.92 -4.83 3.23
CA ILE A 629 -27.21 -6.08 3.52
C ILE A 629 -25.82 -5.81 4.10
N ARG A 630 -25.11 -4.80 3.60
CA ARG A 630 -23.78 -4.44 4.09
C ARG A 630 -23.81 -3.95 5.54
N GLU A 631 -24.79 -3.10 5.86
CA GLU A 631 -24.96 -2.58 7.22
C GLU A 631 -25.33 -3.69 8.22
N GLU A 632 -26.18 -4.64 7.83
CA GLU A 632 -26.52 -5.79 8.68
C GLU A 632 -25.35 -6.77 8.84
N LEU A 633 -24.53 -6.96 7.81
CA LEU A 633 -23.32 -7.77 7.89
C LEU A 633 -22.32 -7.17 8.88
N GLU A 634 -22.13 -5.86 8.84
CA GLU A 634 -21.22 -5.18 9.76
C GLU A 634 -21.72 -5.28 11.21
N THR A 635 -23.03 -5.12 11.42
CA THR A 635 -23.65 -5.26 12.74
C THR A 635 -23.53 -6.69 13.27
N TYR A 636 -23.76 -7.71 12.44
CA TYR A 636 -23.53 -9.12 12.77
C TYR A 636 -22.07 -9.39 13.18
N ARG A 637 -21.10 -8.84 12.44
CA ARG A 637 -19.67 -8.99 12.74
C ARG A 637 -19.33 -8.39 14.10
N ILE A 638 -19.83 -7.19 14.39
CA ILE A 638 -19.63 -6.52 15.68
C ILE A 638 -20.16 -7.38 16.83
N PHE A 639 -21.37 -7.95 16.73
CA PHE A 639 -21.88 -8.82 17.81
C PHE A 639 -21.11 -10.11 17.97
N THR A 640 -20.70 -10.72 16.88
CA THR A 640 -19.92 -11.96 16.92
C THR A 640 -18.54 -11.69 17.54
N GLU A 641 -17.89 -10.60 17.16
CA GLU A 641 -16.60 -10.20 17.71
C GLU A 641 -16.70 -9.87 19.21
N ILE A 642 -17.74 -9.15 19.65
CA ILE A 642 -17.95 -8.85 21.07
C ILE A 642 -18.33 -10.11 21.86
N ALA A 643 -19.15 -11.02 21.31
CA ALA A 643 -19.53 -12.28 21.97
C ALA A 643 -18.34 -13.23 22.21
N THR A 644 -17.30 -13.14 21.38
CA THR A 644 -16.06 -13.92 21.55
C THR A 644 -15.10 -13.34 22.60
N ARG A 645 -15.32 -12.10 23.07
CA ARG A 645 -14.49 -11.41 24.07
C ARG A 645 -15.14 -11.49 25.46
N ASN A 646 -14.83 -12.56 26.20
CA ASN A 646 -15.19 -12.86 27.60
C ASN A 646 -16.25 -11.95 28.27
N LEU A 647 -17.52 -12.18 27.92
CA LEU A 647 -18.68 -11.69 28.67
C LEU A 647 -19.09 -12.72 29.74
N ASP A 648 -19.82 -12.27 30.76
CA ASP A 648 -20.50 -13.22 31.64
C ASP A 648 -21.44 -14.14 30.83
N SER A 649 -21.79 -15.31 31.39
CA SER A 649 -22.57 -16.33 30.67
C SER A 649 -23.94 -15.85 30.19
N GLN A 650 -24.51 -14.79 30.78
CA GLN A 650 -25.77 -14.21 30.32
C GLN A 650 -25.56 -13.24 29.15
N GLY A 651 -24.55 -12.38 29.22
CA GLY A 651 -24.20 -11.44 28.15
C GLY A 651 -23.77 -12.15 26.87
N LYS A 652 -23.00 -13.22 26.98
CA LYS A 652 -22.62 -14.05 25.82
C LYS A 652 -23.82 -14.65 25.11
N THR A 653 -24.76 -15.26 25.86
CA THR A 653 -25.97 -15.84 25.29
C THR A 653 -26.85 -14.79 24.62
N VAL A 654 -26.94 -13.57 25.19
CA VAL A 654 -27.72 -12.48 24.59
C VAL A 654 -27.10 -11.98 23.29
N LEU A 655 -25.77 -11.84 23.21
CA LEU A 655 -25.10 -11.42 21.98
C LEU A 655 -25.09 -12.51 20.90
N GLU A 656 -24.92 -13.78 21.27
CA GLU A 656 -25.07 -14.90 20.34
C GLU A 656 -26.49 -14.95 19.76
N GLN A 657 -27.51 -14.68 20.58
CA GLN A 657 -28.89 -14.58 20.12
C GLN A 657 -29.08 -13.39 19.17
N LEU A 658 -28.52 -12.22 19.46
CA LEU A 658 -28.57 -11.05 18.58
C LEU A 658 -27.88 -11.33 17.25
N ALA A 659 -26.67 -11.91 17.27
CA ALA A 659 -25.96 -12.33 16.06
C ALA A 659 -26.77 -13.35 15.23
N SER A 660 -27.44 -14.30 15.87
CA SER A 660 -28.34 -15.24 15.18
C SER A 660 -29.54 -14.53 14.54
N GLU A 661 -30.09 -13.50 15.18
CA GLU A 661 -31.20 -12.71 14.64
C GLU A 661 -30.75 -11.84 13.46
N GLU A 662 -29.52 -11.33 13.48
CA GLU A 662 -28.92 -10.62 12.32
C GLU A 662 -28.70 -11.55 11.13
N LEU A 663 -28.25 -12.78 11.38
CA LEU A 663 -28.17 -13.82 10.35
C LEU A 663 -29.53 -14.12 9.71
N GLU A 664 -30.61 -14.15 10.52
CA GLU A 664 -31.97 -14.35 10.01
C GLU A 664 -32.45 -13.16 9.17
N GLN A 665 -32.13 -11.93 9.58
CA GLN A 665 -32.47 -10.71 8.81
C GLN A 665 -31.67 -10.63 7.51
N LEU A 666 -30.38 -10.96 7.54
CA LEU A 666 -29.54 -11.09 6.35
C LEU A 666 -30.11 -12.11 5.37
N ALA A 667 -30.56 -13.26 5.86
CA ALA A 667 -31.21 -14.26 5.01
C ALA A 667 -32.54 -13.76 4.42
N GLN A 668 -33.27 -12.88 5.11
CA GLN A 668 -34.51 -12.26 4.58
C GLN A 668 -34.19 -11.19 3.53
N LEU A 669 -33.22 -10.31 3.78
CA LEU A 669 -32.78 -9.28 2.84
C LEU A 669 -32.18 -9.89 1.57
N GLN A 670 -31.40 -10.97 1.70
CA GLN A 670 -30.89 -11.72 0.55
C GLN A 670 -32.02 -12.34 -0.28
N ARG A 671 -33.06 -12.92 0.35
CA ARG A 671 -34.23 -13.42 -0.38
C ARG A 671 -35.02 -12.30 -1.08
N LEU A 672 -35.09 -11.11 -0.49
CA LEU A 672 -35.71 -9.94 -1.11
C LEU A 672 -34.88 -9.46 -2.30
N SER A 673 -33.54 -9.41 -2.16
CA SER A 673 -32.59 -9.09 -3.22
C SER A 673 -32.72 -10.05 -4.40
N ASP A 674 -32.76 -11.36 -4.12
CA ASP A 674 -32.98 -12.38 -5.13
C ASP A 674 -34.36 -12.24 -5.79
N SER A 675 -35.38 -11.90 -5.02
CA SER A 675 -36.74 -11.68 -5.55
C SER A 675 -36.82 -10.44 -6.46
N GLU A 676 -36.10 -9.36 -6.13
CA GLU A 676 -36.00 -8.17 -6.97
C GLU A 676 -35.14 -8.41 -8.21
N ALA A 677 -34.02 -9.13 -8.07
CA ALA A 677 -33.22 -9.60 -9.19
C ALA A 677 -34.07 -10.48 -10.14
N ILE A 678 -34.89 -11.38 -9.60
CA ILE A 678 -35.84 -12.19 -10.37
C ILE A 678 -36.91 -11.33 -11.05
N ARG A 679 -37.48 -10.31 -10.37
CA ARG A 679 -38.44 -9.37 -10.98
C ARG A 679 -37.83 -8.53 -12.09
N LEU A 680 -36.59 -8.07 -11.94
CA LEU A 680 -35.85 -7.35 -12.97
C LEU A 680 -35.51 -8.25 -14.17
N LEU A 681 -35.12 -9.50 -13.92
CA LEU A 681 -34.88 -10.50 -14.96
C LEU A 681 -36.15 -10.89 -15.72
N SER A 682 -37.32 -10.88 -15.05
CA SER A 682 -38.62 -11.14 -15.69
C SER A 682 -39.25 -9.90 -16.34
N ALA A 683 -38.71 -8.70 -16.12
CA ALA A 683 -39.04 -7.49 -16.87
C ALA A 683 -38.30 -7.38 -18.22
N PHE A 684 -37.28 -8.22 -18.46
CA PHE A 684 -36.57 -8.35 -19.73
C PHE A 684 -37.24 -9.40 -20.65
N ASP A 685 -38.44 -9.08 -21.14
CA ASP A 685 -39.03 -9.75 -22.32
C ASP A 685 -38.60 -9.00 -23.60
N GLY A 686 -37.39 -9.31 -24.07
CA GLY A 686 -36.84 -8.85 -25.35
C GLY A 686 -36.06 -9.97 -26.04
N PRO A 687 -36.05 -10.06 -27.37
CA PRO A 687 -35.71 -11.28 -28.09
C PRO A 687 -34.25 -11.68 -27.85
N ARG A 688 -34.08 -12.96 -27.49
CA ARG A 688 -32.78 -13.61 -27.29
C ARG A 688 -32.12 -13.88 -28.64
N GLU A 689 -30.97 -13.26 -28.90
CA GLU A 689 -29.99 -13.74 -29.87
C GLU A 689 -28.56 -13.61 -29.30
N GLY A 690 -27.83 -14.73 -29.38
CA GLY A 690 -26.36 -14.82 -29.42
C GLY A 690 -25.64 -14.91 -28.09
#